data_AF-A0A6J8CWX2-F1
#
_entry.id   AF-A0A6J8CWX2-F1
#
_cell.length_a   1.000
_cell.length_b   1.000
_cell.length_c   1.000
_cell.angle_alpha   90.00
_cell.angle_beta   90.00
_cell.angle_gamma   90.00
#
_symmetry.space_group_name_H-M   'P 1'
#
loop_
_entity.id
_entity.type
_entity.pdbx_description
1 polymer ?
#
loop_
_entity_poly.entity_id
_entity_poly.type
_entity_poly.pdbx_seq_one_letter_code
_entity_poly.pdbx_strand_id
1 'polypeptide(L)'
;MIRRIRRLFGRKLAGCSKSLALLCFSVVAVYLYLNRSRSQFVLQGVKDVWDANGVHSLEKGMDNTIGPTICYNGKIIISPDNNNGGRGLNMLVIDIQKMEVTDVKTFDTYTDDAAFLQYMKKAPKNAVILLVTHDEITERLSNEGRQWFRLMGSYLIDNVGFRDAFVLVGQIGLEQKQAIEFHKKREHGGYSQPIEKKGCFSLPFGPLRDISQFIPKVTEYKMVVEKLDKCGLTTECGEDKFSVMVDTGDGDQRKPTICINGEIVLGEKVNHAGRGFNVAVLSSTEKKVSTITVFDTYEKDSSSMEVFLESLVEGDIVVAVVNDDGQRKLSTHARDLYNQLGSSMIQNLRFRDVWYFVGKKGIKGFTSTEQISFAGYDGSWPTSMKESFVYLITVIKGTDVPPTPKSKRNEARREFCKKYDGYEHLCDPAAVDETLQGVDLVDRSHANDGIFKVPIVIIPGVNHNAIVRTMETTLMQPGIKPNMVLVAYDENFPEYGELSTLFGFHNISVKASTTYEDVLNKAIEAGWDYFNVKDHLIIIEEELILAPDFLSFMQQCLNVFDSDPTILAVSGWNYNGYDVTSGDREAVYRVEEFPGLAFMLRRNIVEKYMLGKLSKCCHKRVWDHWILTDESGNEITGDVIVPDVSRVFHQPYQSAKDEDKHLVELFQKPRLTNVEGDMTLKNMNDLSSEKYDALIQSFIENSEEFSLEHLQNCIQDPVLKVPVVADSKPNFVIFYHQNDKNDYAVLKKISRCFGLFWVADHPPRNQFRGVIRFYYDDRNVLLVGSSSKFYKYKLETRYLLTVDNVGKS
;
A
#
# COMPACT_ATOMS: atom_id res chain seq x y z
N MET A 1 17.08 -68.12 61.98
CA MET A 1 16.46 -69.10 62.89
C MET A 1 15.11 -68.49 63.24
N ILE A 2 13.98 -68.73 62.56
CA ILE A 2 13.40 -69.88 61.86
C ILE A 2 12.49 -69.21 60.79
N ARG A 3 12.67 -69.25 59.46
CA ARG A 3 12.93 -70.37 58.53
C ARG A 3 12.38 -71.69 59.05
N ARG A 4 11.32 -72.17 58.38
CA ARG A 4 10.75 -73.53 58.49
C ARG A 4 10.06 -73.77 59.84
N ILE A 5 8.74 -73.73 59.90
CA ILE A 5 7.88 -74.83 59.45
C ILE A 5 6.44 -74.34 59.68
N ARG A 6 5.65 -74.13 58.62
CA ARG A 6 4.76 -75.15 58.05
C ARG A 6 3.87 -75.78 59.12
N ARG A 7 2.60 -75.37 59.15
CA ARG A 7 1.39 -76.17 59.46
C ARG A 7 0.34 -75.18 60.01
N LEU A 8 -0.87 -75.06 59.50
CA LEU A 8 -1.69 -75.93 58.66
C LEU A 8 -2.63 -75.03 57.82
N PHE A 9 -2.66 -75.20 56.49
CA PHE A 9 -3.80 -75.78 55.75
C PHE A 9 -5.15 -75.07 55.99
N GLY A 10 -5.89 -74.55 55.00
CA GLY A 10 -5.85 -74.74 53.56
C GLY A 10 -6.46 -73.54 52.80
N ARG A 11 -6.01 -73.31 51.56
CA ARG A 11 -6.68 -73.72 50.30
C ARG A 11 -7.89 -72.82 50.00
N LYS A 12 -8.01 -72.11 48.88
CA LYS A 12 -7.51 -72.19 47.48
C LYS A 12 -7.93 -70.84 46.83
N LEU A 13 -7.40 -70.25 45.76
CA LEU A 13 -6.42 -70.50 44.68
C LEU A 13 -6.15 -69.09 44.09
N ALA A 14 -4.90 -68.63 44.01
CA ALA A 14 -4.07 -68.53 42.80
C ALA A 14 -4.62 -67.58 41.71
N GLY A 15 -3.89 -66.56 41.20
CA GLY A 15 -2.54 -66.11 41.47
C GLY A 15 -2.03 -65.16 40.36
N CYS A 16 -1.23 -64.19 40.79
CA CYS A 16 -0.08 -63.56 40.10
C CYS A 16 -0.30 -62.56 38.95
N SER A 17 0.14 -61.32 39.20
CA SER A 17 1.32 -60.68 38.56
C SER A 17 1.09 -59.32 37.87
N LYS A 18 1.83 -58.33 38.41
CA LYS A 18 2.50 -57.17 37.76
C LYS A 18 1.67 -55.97 37.28
N SER A 19 2.04 -54.83 37.86
CA SER A 19 2.31 -53.50 37.29
C SER A 19 1.59 -53.01 36.03
N LEU A 20 1.18 -51.74 36.17
CA LEU A 20 0.88 -50.69 35.18
C LEU A 20 -0.59 -50.45 34.77
N ALA A 21 -0.94 -49.15 34.83
CA ALA A 21 -1.96 -48.38 34.09
C ALA A 21 -3.43 -48.28 34.61
N LEU A 22 -3.77 -47.03 34.96
CA LEU A 22 -4.96 -46.20 34.66
C LEU A 22 -6.43 -46.63 34.95
N LEU A 23 -7.15 -45.65 35.52
CA LEU A 23 -8.55 -45.19 35.28
C LEU A 23 -9.79 -45.95 35.84
N CYS A 24 -10.55 -45.19 36.67
CA CYS A 24 -11.99 -44.86 36.55
C CYS A 24 -13.15 -45.60 37.30
N PHE A 25 -14.11 -44.74 37.73
CA PHE A 25 -15.58 -44.87 37.98
C PHE A 25 -16.20 -45.52 39.26
N SER A 26 -16.75 -44.63 40.12
CA SER A 26 -18.16 -44.39 40.56
C SER A 26 -19.14 -45.43 41.18
N VAL A 27 -20.10 -44.85 41.95
CA VAL A 27 -21.53 -45.24 42.24
C VAL A 27 -21.79 -45.93 43.62
N VAL A 28 -22.85 -45.75 44.46
CA VAL A 28 -24.07 -44.89 44.71
C VAL A 28 -24.72 -45.39 46.04
N ALA A 29 -25.52 -44.59 46.80
CA ALA A 29 -26.90 -44.92 47.31
C ALA A 29 -27.41 -44.01 48.47
N VAL A 30 -28.69 -43.75 48.83
CA VAL A 30 -30.11 -43.60 48.33
C VAL A 30 -30.96 -43.21 49.62
N TYR A 31 -32.01 -42.35 49.69
CA TYR A 31 -33.47 -42.72 49.81
C TYR A 31 -34.53 -41.60 50.17
N LEU A 32 -35.66 -41.58 49.40
CA LEU A 32 -37.15 -41.34 49.60
C LEU A 32 -37.77 -40.20 50.49
N TYR A 33 -38.98 -39.60 50.29
CA TYR A 33 -40.38 -40.10 50.00
C TYR A 33 -41.41 -38.99 49.54
N LEU A 34 -42.59 -39.40 49.00
CA LEU A 34 -43.74 -38.69 48.35
C LEU A 34 -44.85 -38.06 49.26
N ASN A 35 -45.65 -37.04 48.82
CA ASN A 35 -47.15 -37.05 48.73
C ASN A 35 -47.86 -35.82 48.03
N ARG A 36 -49.11 -36.03 47.57
CA ARG A 36 -50.02 -35.22 46.68
C ARG A 36 -50.98 -34.21 47.37
N SER A 37 -51.41 -33.15 46.65
CA SER A 37 -52.83 -32.67 46.40
C SER A 37 -53.21 -31.17 46.62
N ARG A 38 -53.89 -30.61 45.58
CA ARG A 38 -54.94 -29.54 45.46
C ARG A 38 -54.81 -28.12 46.10
N SER A 39 -54.67 -27.14 45.19
CA SER A 39 -55.47 -25.91 44.91
C SER A 39 -56.42 -25.30 45.98
N GLN A 40 -56.08 -24.11 46.53
CA GLN A 40 -56.84 -22.83 46.49
C GLN A 40 -56.22 -21.75 47.43
N PHE A 41 -56.21 -20.50 46.94
CA PHE A 41 -55.65 -19.27 47.54
C PHE A 41 -56.50 -18.68 48.67
N VAL A 42 -55.89 -18.10 49.74
CA VAL A 42 -56.11 -16.72 50.28
C VAL A 42 -54.91 -16.33 51.18
N LEU A 43 -54.42 -15.10 50.99
CA LEU A 43 -53.38 -14.40 51.76
C LEU A 43 -53.84 -13.96 53.16
N GLN A 44 -52.98 -14.13 54.17
CA GLN A 44 -52.91 -13.18 55.30
C GLN A 44 -51.47 -13.12 55.82
N GLY A 45 -50.89 -11.92 55.79
CA GLY A 45 -49.52 -11.69 56.24
C GLY A 45 -49.38 -11.74 57.75
N VAL A 46 -48.14 -11.98 58.21
CA VAL A 46 -47.36 -11.06 59.06
C VAL A 46 -46.12 -11.80 59.60
N LYS A 47 -44.97 -11.11 59.45
CA LYS A 47 -43.72 -11.15 60.22
C LYS A 47 -42.81 -12.39 60.19
N ASP A 48 -41.58 -12.11 59.74
CA ASP A 48 -40.31 -12.52 60.33
C ASP A 48 -40.31 -13.89 61.01
N VAL A 49 -39.98 -14.94 60.27
CA VAL A 49 -38.95 -15.93 60.62
C VAL A 49 -38.54 -16.63 59.32
N TRP A 50 -37.28 -16.43 58.96
CA TRP A 50 -36.57 -17.27 58.01
C TRP A 50 -36.38 -18.65 58.67
N ASP A 51 -37.10 -19.70 58.24
CA ASP A 51 -36.54 -21.04 58.28
C ASP A 51 -37.27 -22.10 57.45
N ALA A 52 -36.46 -23.09 57.03
CA ALA A 52 -36.73 -24.44 56.55
C ALA A 52 -37.41 -24.68 55.17
N ASN A 53 -36.54 -25.15 54.25
CA ASN A 53 -36.77 -25.92 53.00
C ASN A 53 -37.00 -25.12 51.70
N GLY A 54 -35.87 -24.62 51.17
CA GLY A 54 -35.73 -24.08 49.81
C GLY A 54 -34.56 -23.09 49.74
N VAL A 55 -33.32 -23.57 49.86
CA VAL A 55 -32.13 -22.68 49.92
C VAL A 55 -31.65 -22.36 48.51
N HIS A 56 -31.66 -21.07 48.15
CA HIS A 56 -31.05 -20.54 46.91
C HIS A 56 -29.84 -19.68 47.30
N SER A 57 -28.63 -19.99 46.83
CA SER A 57 -27.44 -19.16 47.01
C SER A 57 -27.00 -18.50 45.70
N LEU A 58 -26.65 -17.22 45.77
CA LEU A 58 -25.91 -16.48 44.75
C LEU A 58 -24.58 -16.10 45.38
N GLU A 59 -23.47 -16.67 44.94
CA GLU A 59 -22.12 -16.31 45.42
C GLU A 59 -21.27 -15.79 44.25
N LYS A 60 -20.50 -14.73 44.50
CA LYS A 60 -19.37 -14.32 43.65
C LYS A 60 -18.09 -14.85 44.27
N GLY A 61 -17.16 -15.28 43.43
CA GLY A 61 -15.78 -15.55 43.80
C GLY A 61 -15.00 -14.37 44.38
N MET A 62 -14.06 -14.68 45.28
CA MET A 62 -13.29 -13.73 46.09
C MET A 62 -12.18 -12.97 45.32
N ASP A 63 -11.93 -13.28 44.06
CA ASP A 63 -11.09 -12.55 43.12
C ASP A 63 -11.48 -12.93 41.65
N ASN A 64 -10.77 -12.42 40.65
CA ASN A 64 -11.00 -12.77 39.23
C ASN A 64 -10.73 -14.24 38.86
N THR A 65 -10.36 -15.09 39.82
CA THR A 65 -10.10 -16.52 39.60
C THR A 65 -11.29 -17.41 39.96
N ILE A 66 -12.30 -16.90 40.66
CA ILE A 66 -13.46 -17.68 41.08
C ILE A 66 -14.73 -17.14 40.38
N GLY A 67 -15.34 -17.97 39.54
CA GLY A 67 -16.55 -17.64 38.77
C GLY A 67 -17.82 -17.42 39.60
N PRO A 68 -18.92 -16.94 38.99
CA PRO A 68 -20.19 -16.72 39.68
C PRO A 68 -20.92 -18.04 39.97
N THR A 69 -21.77 -18.04 40.98
CA THR A 69 -22.65 -19.16 41.32
C THR A 69 -24.12 -18.74 41.26
N ILE A 70 -24.94 -19.52 40.55
CA ILE A 70 -26.40 -19.37 40.49
C ILE A 70 -27.08 -20.70 40.82
N CYS A 71 -27.89 -20.71 41.88
CA CYS A 71 -28.71 -21.83 42.30
C CYS A 71 -30.21 -21.56 42.07
N TYR A 72 -30.90 -22.52 41.43
CA TYR A 72 -32.34 -22.48 41.23
C TYR A 72 -32.98 -23.81 41.63
N ASN A 73 -34.05 -23.73 42.42
CA ASN A 73 -34.78 -24.84 43.05
C ASN A 73 -33.86 -25.91 43.69
N GLY A 74 -32.89 -25.47 44.49
CA GLY A 74 -31.94 -26.35 45.17
C GLY A 74 -30.89 -27.00 44.27
N LYS A 75 -30.87 -26.67 42.97
CA LYS A 75 -29.87 -27.13 42.00
C LYS A 75 -28.90 -26.00 41.67
N ILE A 76 -27.60 -26.25 41.88
CA ILE A 76 -26.54 -25.37 41.39
C ILE A 76 -26.48 -25.51 39.87
N ILE A 77 -26.72 -24.41 39.17
CA ILE A 77 -26.77 -24.38 37.71
C ILE A 77 -25.48 -23.77 37.17
N ILE A 78 -25.18 -22.53 37.55
CA ILE A 78 -23.89 -21.91 37.24
C ILE A 78 -23.00 -22.05 38.48
N SER A 79 -21.78 -22.53 38.31
CA SER A 79 -20.75 -22.51 39.35
C SER A 79 -19.35 -22.67 38.75
N PRO A 80 -18.29 -22.30 39.50
CA PRO A 80 -16.91 -22.63 39.14
C PRO A 80 -16.71 -24.13 38.90
N ASP A 81 -17.30 -24.99 39.74
CA ASP A 81 -17.18 -26.45 39.63
C ASP A 81 -17.81 -27.01 38.33
N ASN A 82 -18.88 -26.38 37.85
CA ASN A 82 -19.53 -26.74 36.59
C ASN A 82 -18.82 -26.13 35.37
N ASN A 83 -17.84 -25.24 35.57
CA ASN A 83 -17.08 -24.54 34.54
C ASN A 83 -17.97 -23.92 33.44
N ASN A 84 -19.09 -23.32 33.84
CA ASN A 84 -20.13 -22.82 32.93
C ASN A 84 -20.58 -21.38 33.23
N GLY A 85 -19.73 -20.63 33.94
CA GLY A 85 -19.81 -19.18 34.08
C GLY A 85 -18.56 -18.53 33.49
N GLY A 86 -18.66 -17.26 33.09
CA GLY A 86 -17.55 -16.52 32.47
C GLY A 86 -17.61 -15.02 32.72
N ARG A 87 -16.67 -14.28 32.16
CA ARG A 87 -16.61 -12.81 32.26
C ARG A 87 -17.88 -12.18 31.69
N GLY A 88 -18.35 -11.13 32.34
CA GLY A 88 -19.53 -10.36 31.93
C GLY A 88 -20.82 -10.81 32.62
N LEU A 89 -21.90 -10.90 31.85
CA LEU A 89 -23.24 -11.25 32.32
C LEU A 89 -23.41 -12.77 32.36
N ASN A 90 -23.88 -13.32 33.48
CA ASN A 90 -24.20 -14.75 33.61
C ASN A 90 -25.68 -14.87 33.96
N MET A 91 -26.44 -15.57 33.14
CA MET A 91 -27.89 -15.43 33.07
C MET A 91 -28.61 -16.79 33.05
N LEU A 92 -29.67 -16.92 33.84
CA LEU A 92 -30.67 -17.98 33.73
C LEU A 92 -31.98 -17.40 33.19
N VAL A 93 -32.59 -18.13 32.26
CA VAL A 93 -33.92 -17.83 31.72
C VAL A 93 -34.89 -18.90 32.15
N ILE A 94 -35.94 -18.49 32.87
CA ILE A 94 -36.92 -19.38 33.49
C ILE A 94 -38.27 -19.16 32.82
N ASP A 95 -38.89 -20.26 32.40
CA ASP A 95 -40.27 -20.25 31.94
C ASP A 95 -41.22 -20.14 33.14
N ILE A 96 -42.02 -19.08 33.19
CA ILE A 96 -42.92 -18.80 34.30
C ILE A 96 -44.09 -19.80 34.43
N GLN A 97 -44.46 -20.50 33.36
CA GLN A 97 -45.54 -21.48 33.38
C GLN A 97 -45.04 -22.84 33.89
N LYS A 98 -43.83 -23.22 33.49
CA LYS A 98 -43.23 -24.51 33.86
C LYS A 98 -42.39 -24.45 35.13
N MET A 99 -41.95 -23.25 35.54
CA MET A 99 -40.99 -23.04 36.62
C MET A 99 -39.69 -23.82 36.40
N GLU A 100 -39.28 -23.92 35.13
CA GLU A 100 -38.09 -24.63 34.69
C GLU A 100 -37.12 -23.67 34.00
N VAL A 101 -35.82 -23.92 34.17
CA VAL A 101 -34.77 -23.21 33.43
C VAL A 101 -34.79 -23.67 31.98
N THR A 102 -35.06 -22.73 31.08
CA THR A 102 -35.12 -22.95 29.63
C THR A 102 -33.82 -22.61 28.93
N ASP A 103 -33.04 -21.68 29.49
CA ASP A 103 -31.73 -21.36 28.95
C ASP A 103 -30.75 -20.89 30.04
N VAL A 104 -29.47 -21.10 29.78
CA VAL A 104 -28.33 -20.65 30.59
C VAL A 104 -27.35 -19.99 29.64
N LYS A 105 -27.04 -18.71 29.86
CA LYS A 105 -26.20 -17.91 28.97
C LYS A 105 -25.13 -17.15 29.73
N THR A 106 -24.00 -16.94 29.06
CA THR A 106 -22.96 -16.01 29.48
C THR A 106 -22.68 -15.05 28.33
N PHE A 107 -22.57 -13.75 28.62
CA PHE A 107 -22.26 -12.70 27.64
C PHE A 107 -21.11 -11.85 28.13
N ASP A 108 -20.02 -11.82 27.37
CA ASP A 108 -18.83 -11.03 27.70
C ASP A 108 -18.98 -9.57 27.22
N THR A 109 -19.81 -8.80 27.94
CA THR A 109 -20.10 -7.39 27.61
C THR A 109 -18.95 -6.42 27.90
N TYR A 110 -17.80 -6.92 28.36
CA TYR A 110 -16.54 -6.19 28.33
C TYR A 110 -15.97 -6.09 26.91
N THR A 111 -16.13 -7.16 26.11
CA THR A 111 -15.63 -7.22 24.72
C THR A 111 -16.63 -6.60 23.75
N ASP A 112 -17.92 -6.97 23.86
CA ASP A 112 -19.02 -6.49 23.03
C ASP A 112 -20.37 -6.91 23.64
N ASP A 113 -21.43 -6.11 23.45
CA ASP A 113 -22.79 -6.43 23.94
C ASP A 113 -23.76 -6.93 22.86
N ALA A 114 -23.32 -7.07 21.60
CA ALA A 114 -24.17 -7.55 20.51
C ALA A 114 -24.83 -8.92 20.77
N ALA A 115 -24.09 -9.88 21.32
CA ALA A 115 -24.62 -11.22 21.63
C ALA A 115 -25.74 -11.15 22.70
N PHE A 116 -25.61 -10.26 23.67
CA PHE A 116 -26.64 -10.00 24.67
C PHE A 116 -27.87 -9.36 24.02
N LEU A 117 -27.68 -8.32 23.19
CA LEU A 117 -28.76 -7.65 22.47
C LEU A 117 -29.53 -8.60 21.54
N GLN A 118 -28.82 -9.43 20.78
CA GLN A 118 -29.42 -10.40 19.86
C GLN A 118 -30.26 -11.45 20.63
N TYR A 119 -29.76 -11.91 21.77
CA TYR A 119 -30.49 -12.84 22.63
C TYR A 119 -31.77 -12.20 23.18
N MET A 120 -31.66 -10.99 23.74
CA MET A 120 -32.79 -10.31 24.37
C MET A 120 -33.91 -9.98 23.38
N LYS A 121 -33.57 -9.66 22.13
CA LYS A 121 -34.55 -9.46 21.02
C LYS A 121 -35.37 -10.73 20.72
N LYS A 122 -34.84 -11.92 21.02
CA LYS A 122 -35.48 -13.23 20.76
C LYS A 122 -36.00 -13.91 22.04
N ALA A 123 -35.73 -13.35 23.21
CA ALA A 123 -36.06 -13.97 24.50
C ALA A 123 -37.58 -14.13 24.70
N PRO A 124 -38.05 -15.19 25.37
CA PRO A 124 -39.47 -15.39 25.64
C PRO A 124 -40.05 -14.21 26.45
N LYS A 125 -41.13 -13.60 25.94
CA LYS A 125 -41.73 -12.39 26.55
C LYS A 125 -42.27 -12.60 27.98
N ASN A 126 -42.48 -13.85 28.38
CA ASN A 126 -42.95 -14.25 29.71
C ASN A 126 -41.84 -14.81 30.61
N ALA A 127 -40.56 -14.67 30.23
CA ALA A 127 -39.46 -15.22 30.99
C ALA A 127 -39.14 -14.41 32.26
N VAL A 128 -38.74 -15.14 33.30
CA VAL A 128 -38.03 -14.59 34.46
C VAL A 128 -36.53 -14.73 34.20
N ILE A 129 -35.79 -13.64 34.43
CA ILE A 129 -34.36 -13.56 34.16
C ILE A 129 -33.62 -13.38 35.49
N LEU A 130 -32.72 -14.30 35.80
CA LEU A 130 -31.76 -14.16 36.90
C LEU A 130 -30.41 -13.84 36.29
N LEU A 131 -29.76 -12.78 36.75
CA LEU A 131 -28.50 -12.32 36.21
C LEU A 131 -27.51 -11.98 37.33
N VAL A 132 -26.27 -12.41 37.14
CA VAL A 132 -25.13 -12.09 38.02
C VAL A 132 -23.98 -11.59 37.16
N THR A 133 -23.31 -10.52 37.60
CA THR A 133 -22.11 -10.00 36.93
C THR A 133 -20.86 -10.70 37.45
N HIS A 134 -19.90 -10.94 36.56
CA HIS A 134 -18.56 -11.43 36.90
C HIS A 134 -17.49 -10.60 36.18
N ASP A 135 -16.49 -10.15 36.95
CA ASP A 135 -15.46 -9.18 36.54
C ASP A 135 -16.03 -7.83 36.08
N GLU A 136 -16.31 -7.64 34.79
CA GLU A 136 -16.64 -6.34 34.18
C GLU A 136 -17.78 -6.51 33.17
N ILE A 137 -18.78 -5.61 33.19
CA ILE A 137 -19.91 -5.64 32.27
C ILE A 137 -20.20 -4.32 31.55
N THR A 138 -19.53 -3.22 31.89
CA THR A 138 -19.90 -1.86 31.50
C THR A 138 -19.06 -1.25 30.39
N GLU A 139 -17.87 -1.79 30.10
CA GLU A 139 -16.92 -1.21 29.12
C GLU A 139 -17.52 -1.08 27.72
N ARG A 140 -18.25 -2.12 27.26
CA ARG A 140 -18.90 -2.16 25.94
C ARG A 140 -20.42 -2.33 26.02
N LEU A 141 -21.01 -2.13 27.20
CA LEU A 141 -22.47 -2.14 27.34
C LEU A 141 -23.07 -0.83 26.81
N SER A 142 -23.73 -0.95 25.66
CA SER A 142 -24.39 0.15 24.97
C SER A 142 -25.60 0.70 25.74
N ASN A 143 -26.09 1.86 25.30
CA ASN A 143 -27.35 2.42 25.81
C ASN A 143 -28.55 1.53 25.49
N GLU A 144 -28.53 0.79 24.37
CA GLU A 144 -29.55 -0.22 24.04
C GLU A 144 -29.46 -1.40 25.01
N GLY A 145 -28.25 -1.85 25.36
CA GLY A 145 -28.01 -2.87 26.36
C GLY A 145 -28.61 -2.46 27.71
N ARG A 146 -28.31 -1.25 28.18
CA ARG A 146 -28.90 -0.66 29.40
C ARG A 146 -30.43 -0.54 29.31
N GLN A 147 -30.98 -0.26 28.12
CA GLN A 147 -32.42 -0.20 27.91
C GLN A 147 -33.08 -1.57 28.16
N TRP A 148 -32.46 -2.69 27.78
CA TRP A 148 -32.98 -4.03 28.09
C TRP A 148 -33.06 -4.32 29.59
N PHE A 149 -32.09 -3.86 30.38
CA PHE A 149 -32.17 -3.94 31.85
C PHE A 149 -33.36 -3.14 32.39
N ARG A 150 -33.59 -1.93 31.87
CA ARG A 150 -34.75 -1.11 32.24
C ARG A 150 -36.07 -1.79 31.87
N LEU A 151 -36.13 -2.45 30.71
CA LEU A 151 -37.29 -3.25 30.28
C LEU A 151 -37.49 -4.51 31.13
N MET A 152 -36.48 -4.95 31.88
CA MET A 152 -36.58 -6.01 32.88
C MET A 152 -36.98 -5.49 34.28
N GLY A 153 -37.22 -4.18 34.42
CA GLY A 153 -37.60 -3.51 35.66
C GLY A 153 -36.43 -2.96 36.48
N SER A 154 -35.19 -3.02 35.97
CA SER A 154 -34.01 -2.46 36.67
C SER A 154 -34.03 -0.94 36.65
N TYR A 155 -33.71 -0.34 37.79
CA TYR A 155 -33.44 1.08 37.96
C TYR A 155 -31.97 1.32 38.35
N LEU A 156 -31.30 0.36 38.98
CA LEU A 156 -29.91 0.50 39.42
C LEU A 156 -28.89 0.34 38.28
N ILE A 157 -29.25 -0.25 37.13
CA ILE A 157 -28.32 -0.49 36.01
C ILE A 157 -27.57 0.78 35.58
N ASP A 158 -28.23 1.93 35.61
CA ASP A 158 -27.63 3.21 35.21
C ASP A 158 -26.56 3.71 36.18
N ASN A 159 -26.53 3.17 37.40
CA ASN A 159 -25.54 3.48 38.43
C ASN A 159 -24.42 2.43 38.52
N VAL A 160 -24.53 1.32 37.78
CA VAL A 160 -23.50 0.28 37.73
C VAL A 160 -22.32 0.81 36.92
N GLY A 161 -21.18 0.97 37.60
CA GLY A 161 -19.91 1.36 37.01
C GLY A 161 -18.94 0.19 36.81
N PHE A 162 -17.77 0.52 36.26
CA PHE A 162 -16.70 -0.45 35.98
C PHE A 162 -16.36 -1.31 37.19
N ARG A 163 -16.46 -2.64 37.04
CA ARG A 163 -16.19 -3.67 38.07
C ARG A 163 -17.05 -3.61 39.34
N ASP A 164 -18.20 -2.94 39.26
CA ASP A 164 -19.20 -3.02 40.31
C ASP A 164 -19.87 -4.40 40.35
N ALA A 165 -20.28 -4.83 41.54
CA ALA A 165 -21.07 -6.06 41.68
C ALA A 165 -22.54 -5.73 41.45
N PHE A 166 -23.20 -6.49 40.56
CA PHE A 166 -24.60 -6.30 40.25
C PHE A 166 -25.30 -7.66 40.12
N VAL A 167 -26.49 -7.76 40.72
CA VAL A 167 -27.37 -8.92 40.68
C VAL A 167 -28.77 -8.44 40.36
N LEU A 168 -29.45 -9.12 39.44
CA LEU A 168 -30.80 -8.80 39.01
C LEU A 168 -31.65 -10.07 38.95
N VAL A 169 -32.87 -9.96 39.46
CA VAL A 169 -33.98 -10.86 39.15
C VAL A 169 -35.10 -10.01 38.57
N GLY A 170 -35.38 -10.17 37.28
CA GLY A 170 -36.31 -9.34 36.53
C GLY A 170 -37.25 -10.13 35.62
N GLN A 171 -38.22 -9.43 35.02
CA GLN A 171 -39.14 -9.97 34.03
C GLN A 171 -39.22 -9.02 32.84
N ILE A 172 -39.21 -9.55 31.62
CA ILE A 172 -39.34 -8.73 30.41
C ILE A 172 -40.72 -8.02 30.43
N GLY A 173 -40.72 -6.70 30.26
CA GLY A 173 -41.90 -5.85 30.32
C GLY A 173 -42.24 -5.31 31.72
N LEU A 174 -41.44 -5.62 32.73
CA LEU A 174 -41.65 -5.15 34.09
C LEU A 174 -41.35 -3.65 34.22
N GLU A 175 -42.17 -2.94 35.01
CA GLU A 175 -41.93 -1.52 35.28
C GLU A 175 -40.63 -1.31 36.07
N GLN A 176 -39.92 -0.20 35.80
CA GLN A 176 -38.71 0.14 36.54
C GLN A 176 -38.98 0.21 38.06
N LYS A 177 -37.99 -0.20 38.85
CA LYS A 177 -38.02 -0.32 40.32
C LYS A 177 -38.84 -1.50 40.86
N GLN A 178 -39.39 -2.35 40.00
CA GLN A 178 -40.08 -3.57 40.42
C GLN A 178 -39.18 -4.81 40.34
N ALA A 179 -38.01 -4.73 39.71
CA ALA A 179 -37.05 -5.83 39.73
C ALA A 179 -36.37 -5.96 41.09
N ILE A 180 -35.98 -7.18 41.45
CA ILE A 180 -35.16 -7.44 42.64
C ILE A 180 -33.71 -7.27 42.21
N GLU A 181 -33.09 -6.17 42.59
CA GLU A 181 -31.74 -5.83 42.19
C GLU A 181 -30.86 -5.41 43.37
N PHE A 182 -29.58 -5.74 43.27
CA PHE A 182 -28.56 -5.37 44.25
C PHE A 182 -27.33 -4.86 43.53
N HIS A 183 -26.81 -3.73 43.98
CA HIS A 183 -25.62 -3.08 43.44
C HIS A 183 -24.67 -2.75 44.58
N LYS A 184 -23.38 -3.07 44.39
CA LYS A 184 -22.32 -2.64 45.28
C LYS A 184 -21.20 -2.04 44.45
N LYS A 185 -20.79 -0.82 44.80
CA LYS A 185 -19.70 -0.12 44.14
C LYS A 185 -18.36 -0.76 44.48
N ARG A 186 -17.37 -0.65 43.59
CA ARG A 186 -15.98 -1.02 43.89
C ARG A 186 -15.29 -0.04 44.83
N GLU A 187 -14.33 -0.54 45.59
CA GLU A 187 -13.38 0.29 46.34
C GLU A 187 -12.20 0.69 45.40
N HIS A 188 -11.50 1.78 45.71
CA HIS A 188 -10.50 2.38 44.81
C HIS A 188 -9.45 1.35 44.33
N GLY A 189 -9.32 1.21 43.00
CA GLY A 189 -8.31 0.38 42.35
C GLY A 189 -8.62 -1.14 42.27
N GLY A 190 -9.73 -1.61 42.85
CA GLY A 190 -10.04 -3.04 42.96
C GLY A 190 -11.39 -3.48 42.37
N TYR A 191 -11.86 -4.66 42.80
CA TYR A 191 -13.19 -5.20 42.52
C TYR A 191 -14.18 -4.83 43.62
N SER A 192 -15.47 -4.76 43.30
CA SER A 192 -16.48 -4.71 44.35
C SER A 192 -16.52 -6.00 45.16
N GLN A 193 -16.79 -5.83 46.45
CA GLN A 193 -17.08 -6.90 47.40
C GLN A 193 -18.24 -7.77 46.88
N PRO A 194 -18.18 -9.11 47.07
CA PRO A 194 -19.25 -10.02 46.67
C PRO A 194 -20.63 -9.62 47.18
N ILE A 195 -21.64 -9.85 46.34
CA ILE A 195 -23.05 -9.81 46.73
C ILE A 195 -23.50 -11.25 46.91
N GLU A 196 -23.84 -11.62 48.15
CA GLU A 196 -24.49 -12.89 48.45
C GLU A 196 -25.97 -12.66 48.77
N LYS A 197 -26.85 -13.34 48.04
CA LYS A 197 -28.31 -13.22 48.22
C LYS A 197 -28.99 -14.58 48.14
N LYS A 198 -29.93 -14.79 49.06
CA LYS A 198 -30.77 -15.98 49.19
C LYS A 198 -32.21 -15.54 49.43
N GLY A 199 -33.17 -16.22 48.81
CA GLY A 199 -34.58 -15.93 49.07
C GLY A 199 -35.54 -16.56 48.06
N CYS A 200 -36.82 -16.40 48.36
CA CYS A 200 -37.94 -16.76 47.50
C CYS A 200 -38.64 -15.49 47.02
N PHE A 201 -39.30 -15.56 45.87
CA PHE A 201 -40.03 -14.43 45.32
C PHE A 201 -41.35 -14.86 44.68
N SER A 202 -42.32 -13.95 44.72
CA SER A 202 -43.66 -14.15 44.15
C SER A 202 -43.69 -13.61 42.73
N LEU A 203 -44.29 -14.38 41.82
CA LEU A 203 -44.44 -13.99 40.41
C LEU A 203 -45.90 -13.64 40.09
N PRO A 204 -46.15 -12.64 39.21
CA PRO A 204 -45.18 -11.70 38.67
C PRO A 204 -44.69 -10.70 39.74
N PHE A 205 -43.50 -10.13 39.56
CA PHE A 205 -42.92 -9.15 40.49
C PHE A 205 -43.72 -7.83 40.54
N GLY A 206 -44.49 -7.54 39.49
CA GLY A 206 -45.29 -6.34 39.31
C GLY A 206 -46.05 -6.36 37.97
N PRO A 207 -46.70 -5.26 37.57
CA PRO A 207 -47.41 -5.17 36.30
C PRO A 207 -46.44 -5.28 35.10
N LEU A 208 -46.86 -6.02 34.07
CA LEU A 208 -46.11 -6.20 32.82
C LEU A 208 -46.72 -5.35 31.70
N ARG A 209 -45.88 -4.63 30.96
CA ARG A 209 -46.23 -3.77 29.83
C ARG A 209 -45.91 -4.46 28.49
N ASP A 210 -46.63 -4.08 27.44
CA ASP A 210 -46.25 -4.47 26.08
C ASP A 210 -45.00 -3.71 25.62
N ILE A 211 -43.96 -4.48 25.29
CA ILE A 211 -42.66 -3.97 24.84
C ILE A 211 -42.54 -3.87 23.31
N SER A 212 -43.58 -4.25 22.56
CA SER A 212 -43.58 -4.24 21.08
C SER A 212 -43.26 -2.86 20.46
N GLN A 213 -43.56 -1.79 21.17
CA GLN A 213 -43.30 -0.40 20.79
C GLN A 213 -41.83 0.05 20.98
N PHE A 214 -41.03 -0.70 21.75
CA PHE A 214 -39.62 -0.38 22.03
C PHE A 214 -38.64 -1.18 21.18
N ILE A 215 -39.16 -2.05 20.29
CA ILE A 215 -38.40 -2.75 19.25
C ILE A 215 -38.52 -1.90 17.97
N PRO A 216 -37.41 -1.53 17.29
CA PRO A 216 -37.49 -0.69 16.10
C PRO A 216 -38.43 -1.28 15.06
N LYS A 217 -39.51 -0.59 14.73
CA LYS A 217 -40.27 -0.87 13.51
C LYS A 217 -39.47 -0.33 12.34
N VAL A 218 -39.29 -1.16 11.31
CA VAL A 218 -38.84 -0.72 9.98
C VAL A 218 -39.74 0.44 9.57
N THR A 219 -39.16 1.63 9.41
CA THR A 219 -39.90 2.84 9.04
C THR A 219 -40.44 2.64 7.62
N GLU A 220 -41.72 2.33 7.48
CA GLU A 220 -42.41 2.33 6.18
C GLU A 220 -42.51 3.78 5.69
N TYR A 221 -41.59 4.20 4.82
CA TYR A 221 -41.70 5.47 4.11
C TYR A 221 -42.77 5.34 3.02
N LYS A 222 -43.67 6.33 2.94
CA LYS A 222 -44.61 6.46 1.83
C LYS A 222 -43.80 6.68 0.55
N MET A 223 -43.90 5.76 -0.41
CA MET A 223 -43.22 5.84 -1.71
C MET A 223 -43.67 7.11 -2.47
N VAL A 224 -42.93 8.21 -2.29
CA VAL A 224 -42.84 9.26 -3.30
C VAL A 224 -41.88 8.72 -4.34
N VAL A 225 -42.29 8.70 -5.61
CA VAL A 225 -41.51 8.11 -6.70
C VAL A 225 -41.33 9.16 -7.79
N GLU A 226 -40.09 9.45 -8.14
CA GLU A 226 -39.75 10.25 -9.33
C GLU A 226 -39.42 9.30 -10.48
N LYS A 227 -39.88 9.61 -11.71
CA LYS A 227 -39.64 8.74 -12.86
C LYS A 227 -38.29 9.07 -13.51
N LEU A 228 -37.49 8.04 -13.75
CA LEU A 228 -36.28 8.10 -14.56
C LEU A 228 -36.32 6.94 -15.54
N ASP A 229 -36.62 7.20 -16.82
CA ASP A 229 -36.85 6.14 -17.79
C ASP A 229 -35.70 5.11 -17.81
N LYS A 230 -36.07 3.83 -17.66
CA LYS A 230 -35.16 2.66 -17.66
C LYS A 230 -33.98 2.76 -16.68
N CYS A 231 -34.09 3.62 -15.66
CA CYS A 231 -32.99 4.00 -14.77
C CYS A 231 -31.72 4.42 -15.53
N GLY A 232 -31.85 5.05 -16.70
CA GLY A 232 -30.71 5.51 -17.51
C GLY A 232 -30.12 4.48 -18.48
N LEU A 233 -30.74 3.31 -18.63
CA LEU A 233 -30.34 2.34 -19.66
C LEU A 233 -30.81 2.76 -21.05
N THR A 234 -29.99 2.46 -22.07
CA THR A 234 -30.29 2.77 -23.48
C THR A 234 -31.23 1.76 -24.15
N THR A 235 -31.38 0.55 -23.60
CA THR A 235 -32.15 -0.55 -24.17
C THR A 235 -33.26 -1.01 -23.22
N GLU A 236 -34.34 -1.57 -23.78
CA GLU A 236 -35.46 -2.09 -22.96
C GLU A 236 -35.05 -3.35 -22.20
N CYS A 237 -35.49 -3.43 -20.94
CA CYS A 237 -35.42 -4.65 -20.16
C CYS A 237 -36.52 -5.62 -20.63
N GLY A 238 -36.17 -6.88 -20.86
CA GLY A 238 -37.17 -7.94 -21.10
C GLY A 238 -38.12 -8.12 -19.90
N GLU A 239 -39.28 -8.75 -20.11
CA GLU A 239 -40.32 -8.91 -19.07
C GLU A 239 -39.86 -9.65 -17.80
N ASP A 240 -38.75 -10.39 -17.89
CA ASP A 240 -38.12 -11.14 -16.80
C ASP A 240 -36.97 -10.39 -16.12
N LYS A 241 -36.74 -9.13 -16.49
CA LYS A 241 -35.60 -8.32 -16.03
C LYS A 241 -36.03 -7.02 -15.36
N PHE A 242 -35.20 -6.55 -14.45
CA PHE A 242 -35.35 -5.24 -13.83
C PHE A 242 -34.09 -4.39 -13.96
N SER A 243 -34.27 -3.09 -14.16
CA SER A 243 -33.18 -2.11 -14.24
C SER A 243 -32.85 -1.56 -12.85
N VAL A 244 -31.56 -1.44 -12.53
CA VAL A 244 -31.10 -0.75 -11.32
C VAL A 244 -30.10 0.31 -11.70
N MET A 245 -30.21 1.50 -11.13
CA MET A 245 -29.14 2.49 -11.14
C MET A 245 -28.80 2.88 -9.70
N VAL A 246 -27.50 2.97 -9.44
CA VAL A 246 -26.95 3.50 -8.19
C VAL A 246 -26.09 4.71 -8.50
N ASP A 247 -26.18 5.74 -7.67
CA ASP A 247 -25.33 6.93 -7.68
C ASP A 247 -24.90 7.21 -6.23
N THR A 248 -23.60 7.18 -5.94
CA THR A 248 -23.06 7.35 -4.58
C THR A 248 -23.15 8.78 -4.05
N GLY A 249 -23.59 9.74 -4.87
CA GLY A 249 -23.52 11.16 -4.51
C GLY A 249 -22.10 11.70 -4.60
N ASP A 250 -21.92 12.98 -4.28
CA ASP A 250 -20.64 13.69 -4.36
C ASP A 250 -20.36 14.38 -3.02
N GLY A 251 -19.39 13.83 -2.29
CA GLY A 251 -19.05 14.23 -0.93
C GLY A 251 -20.25 14.35 0.00
N ASP A 252 -20.27 15.44 0.78
CA ASP A 252 -21.39 15.84 1.64
C ASP A 252 -22.43 16.72 0.92
N GLN A 253 -22.08 17.24 -0.27
CA GLN A 253 -22.84 18.22 -1.04
C GLN A 253 -24.02 17.61 -1.81
N ARG A 254 -23.81 16.46 -2.46
CA ARG A 254 -24.84 15.79 -3.28
C ARG A 254 -25.17 14.43 -2.71
N LYS A 255 -26.43 14.22 -2.37
CA LYS A 255 -26.93 12.96 -1.79
C LYS A 255 -27.03 11.83 -2.82
N PRO A 256 -26.97 10.55 -2.40
CA PRO A 256 -26.98 9.43 -3.32
C PRO A 256 -28.37 9.22 -3.92
N THR A 257 -28.44 8.49 -5.03
CA THR A 257 -29.69 8.13 -5.69
C THR A 257 -29.74 6.64 -6.00
N ILE A 258 -30.89 6.01 -5.76
CA ILE A 258 -31.18 4.62 -6.16
C ILE A 258 -32.44 4.63 -7.03
N CYS A 259 -32.33 4.06 -8.23
CA CYS A 259 -33.46 3.82 -9.13
C CYS A 259 -33.63 2.34 -9.38
N ILE A 260 -34.88 1.87 -9.37
CA ILE A 260 -35.26 0.49 -9.66
C ILE A 260 -36.44 0.52 -10.63
N ASN A 261 -36.37 -0.21 -11.75
CA ASN A 261 -37.45 -0.30 -12.75
C ASN A 261 -38.00 1.04 -13.27
N GLY A 262 -37.11 2.01 -13.49
CA GLY A 262 -37.46 3.32 -13.99
C GLY A 262 -38.01 4.29 -12.94
N GLU A 263 -37.96 3.88 -11.67
CA GLU A 263 -38.48 4.62 -10.53
C GLU A 263 -37.33 4.96 -9.58
N ILE A 264 -37.07 6.25 -9.38
CA ILE A 264 -36.17 6.72 -8.31
C ILE A 264 -36.89 6.45 -6.99
N VAL A 265 -36.34 5.51 -6.23
CA VAL A 265 -36.89 5.07 -4.94
C VAL A 265 -36.17 5.69 -3.76
N LEU A 266 -34.95 6.22 -3.96
CA LEU A 266 -34.22 6.94 -2.93
C LEU A 266 -33.39 8.06 -3.57
N GLY A 267 -33.42 9.25 -3.00
CA GLY A 267 -32.75 10.47 -3.44
C GLY A 267 -32.91 11.60 -2.41
N GLU A 268 -32.26 12.74 -2.60
CA GLU A 268 -32.35 13.86 -1.63
C GLU A 268 -33.80 14.31 -1.37
N LYS A 269 -34.56 14.46 -2.46
CA LYS A 269 -35.97 14.87 -2.45
C LYS A 269 -36.94 13.68 -2.36
N VAL A 270 -36.42 12.46 -2.39
CA VAL A 270 -37.20 11.21 -2.50
C VAL A 270 -36.75 10.26 -1.39
N ASN A 271 -37.54 10.12 -0.33
CA ASN A 271 -37.20 9.26 0.82
C ASN A 271 -35.89 9.63 1.54
N HIS A 272 -35.48 10.92 1.45
CA HIS A 272 -34.45 11.56 2.28
C HIS A 272 -33.11 10.83 2.35
N ALA A 273 -32.51 10.57 1.19
CA ALA A 273 -31.15 10.06 1.11
C ALA A 273 -30.17 10.92 1.94
N GLY A 274 -29.21 10.27 2.61
CA GLY A 274 -28.34 10.94 3.59
C GLY A 274 -26.99 10.28 3.74
N ARG A 275 -26.24 10.74 4.75
CA ARG A 275 -24.94 10.17 5.14
C ARG A 275 -25.11 8.72 5.63
N GLY A 276 -24.12 7.89 5.32
CA GLY A 276 -24.10 6.47 5.71
C GLY A 276 -24.72 5.56 4.65
N PHE A 277 -25.29 4.44 5.09
CA PHE A 277 -25.87 3.43 4.22
C PHE A 277 -27.29 3.80 3.81
N ASN A 278 -27.51 3.92 2.51
CA ASN A 278 -28.80 4.13 1.89
C ASN A 278 -29.21 2.83 1.22
N VAL A 279 -30.32 2.22 1.64
CA VAL A 279 -30.66 0.83 1.30
C VAL A 279 -32.08 0.75 0.76
N ALA A 280 -32.24 0.04 -0.35
CA ALA A 280 -33.53 -0.35 -0.93
C ALA A 280 -33.60 -1.88 -1.08
N VAL A 281 -34.75 -2.46 -0.76
CA VAL A 281 -35.00 -3.91 -0.86
C VAL A 281 -36.11 -4.17 -1.86
N LEU A 282 -35.83 -5.07 -2.80
CA LEU A 282 -36.79 -5.62 -3.74
C LEU A 282 -37.24 -6.99 -3.22
N SER A 283 -38.52 -7.10 -2.87
CA SER A 283 -39.09 -8.33 -2.34
C SER A 283 -39.04 -9.44 -3.37
N SER A 284 -38.50 -10.59 -2.98
CA SER A 284 -38.51 -11.83 -3.76
C SER A 284 -39.91 -12.35 -4.06
N THR A 285 -40.88 -12.05 -3.18
CA THR A 285 -42.26 -12.53 -3.28
C THR A 285 -43.12 -11.58 -4.12
N GLU A 286 -43.06 -10.28 -3.82
CA GLU A 286 -43.92 -9.28 -4.48
C GLU A 286 -43.32 -8.74 -5.77
N LYS A 287 -42.01 -8.95 -5.99
CA LYS A 287 -41.24 -8.41 -7.12
C LYS A 287 -41.35 -6.88 -7.22
N LYS A 288 -41.53 -6.21 -6.08
CA LYS A 288 -41.60 -4.76 -5.93
C LYS A 288 -40.73 -4.29 -4.77
N VAL A 289 -40.34 -3.02 -4.82
CA VAL A 289 -39.58 -2.41 -3.74
C VAL A 289 -40.44 -2.41 -2.48
N SER A 290 -39.99 -3.15 -1.46
CA SER A 290 -40.74 -3.37 -0.22
C SER A 290 -40.25 -2.46 0.90
N THR A 291 -38.98 -2.07 0.89
CA THR A 291 -38.39 -1.30 1.98
C THR A 291 -37.30 -0.38 1.49
N ILE A 292 -37.28 0.84 2.04
CA ILE A 292 -36.27 1.87 1.80
C ILE A 292 -35.87 2.43 3.17
N THR A 293 -34.58 2.52 3.45
CA THR A 293 -34.07 2.98 4.75
C THR A 293 -32.69 3.61 4.64
N VAL A 294 -32.34 4.46 5.60
CA VAL A 294 -31.03 5.11 5.72
C VAL A 294 -30.46 4.85 7.10
N PHE A 295 -29.21 4.39 7.16
CA PHE A 295 -28.46 4.16 8.39
C PHE A 295 -27.23 5.06 8.43
N ASP A 296 -27.31 6.12 9.23
CA ASP A 296 -26.18 7.01 9.50
C ASP A 296 -25.21 6.35 10.49
N THR A 297 -24.42 5.41 9.99
CA THR A 297 -23.37 4.70 10.74
C THR A 297 -22.14 5.56 11.01
N TYR A 298 -22.19 6.86 10.70
CA TYR A 298 -21.21 7.83 11.17
C TYR A 298 -21.62 8.40 12.54
N GLU A 299 -22.89 8.80 12.68
CA GLU A 299 -23.43 9.33 13.93
C GLU A 299 -23.90 8.24 14.91
N LYS A 300 -24.47 7.14 14.42
CA LYS A 300 -25.09 6.07 15.23
C LYS A 300 -24.39 4.73 15.02
N ASP A 301 -24.53 3.79 15.96
CA ASP A 301 -24.06 2.42 15.77
C ASP A 301 -24.91 1.65 14.73
N SER A 302 -24.40 0.50 14.25
CA SER A 302 -25.03 -0.30 13.20
C SER A 302 -26.13 -1.25 13.68
N SER A 303 -26.53 -1.23 14.96
CA SER A 303 -27.44 -2.25 15.54
C SER A 303 -28.80 -2.30 14.84
N SER A 304 -29.33 -1.14 14.41
CA SER A 304 -30.59 -1.07 13.67
C SER A 304 -30.47 -1.66 12.26
N MET A 305 -29.30 -1.51 11.62
CA MET A 305 -29.04 -2.09 10.31
C MET A 305 -28.90 -3.61 10.39
N GLU A 306 -28.23 -4.12 11.43
CA GLU A 306 -28.05 -5.56 11.64
C GLU A 306 -29.41 -6.27 11.79
N VAL A 307 -30.31 -5.73 12.62
CA VAL A 307 -31.68 -6.26 12.77
C VAL A 307 -32.43 -6.28 11.44
N PHE A 308 -32.30 -5.20 10.67
CA PHE A 308 -32.94 -5.08 9.36
C PHE A 308 -32.40 -6.13 8.38
N LEU A 309 -31.08 -6.31 8.27
CA LEU A 309 -30.47 -7.31 7.38
C LEU A 309 -30.75 -8.76 7.82
N GLU A 310 -30.90 -9.01 9.12
CA GLU A 310 -31.34 -10.29 9.66
C GLU A 310 -32.81 -10.59 9.33
N SER A 311 -33.67 -9.56 9.24
CA SER A 311 -35.10 -9.74 8.94
C SER A 311 -35.44 -10.02 7.47
N LEU A 312 -34.46 -9.89 6.56
CA LEU A 312 -34.66 -10.11 5.13
C LEU A 312 -35.07 -11.56 4.83
N VAL A 313 -36.00 -11.72 3.90
CA VAL A 313 -36.47 -13.03 3.46
C VAL A 313 -35.49 -13.62 2.45
N GLU A 314 -35.35 -14.94 2.46
CA GLU A 314 -34.52 -15.67 1.50
C GLU A 314 -34.90 -15.29 0.07
N GLY A 315 -33.91 -14.89 -0.74
CA GLY A 315 -34.12 -14.42 -2.10
C GLY A 315 -34.33 -12.92 -2.26
N ASP A 316 -34.53 -12.15 -1.17
CA ASP A 316 -34.66 -10.70 -1.26
C ASP A 316 -33.39 -10.07 -1.83
N ILE A 317 -33.58 -9.08 -2.69
CA ILE A 317 -32.49 -8.36 -3.35
C ILE A 317 -32.27 -7.04 -2.63
N VAL A 318 -31.01 -6.79 -2.25
CA VAL A 318 -30.60 -5.61 -1.49
C VAL A 318 -29.75 -4.73 -2.41
N VAL A 319 -30.17 -3.48 -2.57
CA VAL A 319 -29.40 -2.43 -3.23
C VAL A 319 -28.96 -1.44 -2.16
N ALA A 320 -27.65 -1.29 -1.97
CA ALA A 320 -27.08 -0.41 -0.95
C ALA A 320 -26.05 0.55 -1.55
N VAL A 321 -26.03 1.77 -1.02
CA VAL A 321 -25.10 2.84 -1.41
C VAL A 321 -24.61 3.57 -0.16
N VAL A 322 -23.30 3.79 -0.03
CA VAL A 322 -22.70 4.61 1.03
C VAL A 322 -22.39 6.00 0.49
N ASN A 323 -22.84 7.04 1.20
CA ASN A 323 -22.56 8.45 0.92
C ASN A 323 -21.93 9.14 2.13
N ASP A 324 -21.05 10.10 1.86
CA ASP A 324 -20.24 10.86 2.83
C ASP A 324 -19.35 9.97 3.72
N ASP A 325 -19.91 9.29 4.72
CA ASP A 325 -19.22 8.28 5.52
C ASP A 325 -20.18 7.22 6.04
N GLY A 326 -19.83 5.95 5.87
CA GLY A 326 -20.53 4.82 6.46
C GLY A 326 -19.69 4.00 7.45
N GLN A 327 -18.43 4.32 7.66
CA GLN A 327 -17.51 3.40 8.32
C GLN A 327 -17.37 3.63 9.82
N ARG A 328 -17.43 4.89 10.29
CA ARG A 328 -16.96 5.28 11.63
C ARG A 328 -17.51 4.44 12.79
N LYS A 329 -18.78 3.99 12.73
CA LYS A 329 -19.42 3.14 13.75
C LYS A 329 -20.04 1.85 13.18
N LEU A 330 -19.49 1.35 12.07
CA LEU A 330 -19.91 0.08 11.46
C LEU A 330 -19.29 -1.13 12.17
N SER A 331 -20.12 -2.00 12.74
CA SER A 331 -19.66 -3.20 13.47
C SER A 331 -19.16 -4.32 12.55
N THR A 332 -18.43 -5.29 13.12
CA THR A 332 -18.02 -6.51 12.41
C THR A 332 -19.23 -7.37 12.01
N HIS A 333 -20.24 -7.49 12.88
CA HIS A 333 -21.46 -8.26 12.59
C HIS A 333 -22.21 -7.70 11.38
N ALA A 334 -22.32 -6.38 11.28
CA ALA A 334 -22.89 -5.73 10.11
C ALA A 334 -22.15 -6.08 8.81
N ARG A 335 -20.80 -6.14 8.85
CA ARG A 335 -19.99 -6.52 7.70
C ARG A 335 -20.19 -8.00 7.33
N ASP A 336 -20.29 -8.88 8.32
CA ASP A 336 -20.56 -10.30 8.11
C ASP A 336 -21.95 -10.54 7.50
N LEU A 337 -22.96 -9.77 7.92
CA LEU A 337 -24.29 -9.82 7.32
C LEU A 337 -24.27 -9.40 5.85
N TYR A 338 -23.55 -8.35 5.48
CA TYR A 338 -23.36 -8.00 4.06
C TYR A 338 -22.54 -9.05 3.30
N ASN A 339 -21.55 -9.68 3.93
CA ASN A 339 -20.82 -10.81 3.34
C ASN A 339 -21.74 -11.98 3.01
N GLN A 340 -22.68 -12.31 3.90
CA GLN A 340 -23.73 -13.31 3.65
C GLN A 340 -24.72 -12.93 2.53
N LEU A 341 -24.82 -11.64 2.19
CA LEU A 341 -25.57 -11.16 1.03
C LEU A 341 -24.74 -11.20 -0.27
N GLY A 342 -23.47 -11.61 -0.19
CA GLY A 342 -22.54 -11.76 -1.31
C GLY A 342 -21.44 -10.71 -1.39
N SER A 343 -21.29 -9.83 -0.39
CA SER A 343 -20.23 -8.82 -0.42
C SER A 343 -18.84 -9.40 -0.16
N SER A 344 -17.90 -9.07 -1.03
CA SER A 344 -16.47 -9.34 -0.86
C SER A 344 -15.69 -8.12 -0.37
N MET A 345 -16.19 -6.90 -0.64
CA MET A 345 -15.45 -5.66 -0.39
C MET A 345 -15.87 -4.91 0.86
N ILE A 346 -17.00 -5.25 1.50
CA ILE A 346 -17.50 -4.52 2.67
C ILE A 346 -16.48 -4.49 3.81
N GLN A 347 -15.63 -5.51 3.93
CA GLN A 347 -14.57 -5.56 4.94
C GLN A 347 -13.49 -4.48 4.73
N ASN A 348 -13.35 -3.95 3.51
CA ASN A 348 -12.34 -2.96 3.13
C ASN A 348 -12.79 -1.50 3.28
N LEU A 349 -14.07 -1.26 3.58
CA LEU A 349 -14.63 0.09 3.73
C LEU A 349 -13.94 0.85 4.89
N ARG A 350 -13.39 2.04 4.60
CA ARG A 350 -12.77 3.00 5.55
C ARG A 350 -13.48 4.36 5.55
N PHE A 351 -12.98 5.28 6.38
CA PHE A 351 -13.47 6.65 6.49
C PHE A 351 -13.58 7.32 5.12
N ARG A 352 -14.76 7.86 4.82
CA ARG A 352 -15.14 8.53 3.56
C ARG A 352 -15.10 7.70 2.27
N ASP A 353 -14.77 6.42 2.35
CA ASP A 353 -14.90 5.54 1.19
C ASP A 353 -16.39 5.46 0.79
N VAL A 354 -16.65 5.50 -0.52
CA VAL A 354 -18.01 5.29 -1.06
C VAL A 354 -18.09 3.92 -1.70
N TRP A 355 -19.25 3.28 -1.56
CA TRP A 355 -19.46 1.89 -1.92
C TRP A 355 -20.87 1.72 -2.45
N TYR A 356 -21.02 0.91 -3.50
CA TYR A 356 -22.32 0.41 -3.90
C TYR A 356 -22.30 -1.11 -3.95
N PHE A 357 -23.47 -1.68 -3.74
CA PHE A 357 -23.66 -3.12 -3.68
C PHE A 357 -25.05 -3.52 -4.13
N VAL A 358 -25.10 -4.56 -4.95
CA VAL A 358 -26.34 -5.26 -5.26
C VAL A 358 -26.14 -6.74 -4.95
N GLY A 359 -26.82 -7.22 -3.91
CA GLY A 359 -26.69 -8.59 -3.42
C GLY A 359 -28.03 -9.25 -3.19
N LYS A 360 -27.98 -10.50 -2.71
CA LYS A 360 -29.19 -11.30 -2.48
C LYS A 360 -29.05 -12.14 -1.22
N LYS A 361 -30.11 -12.18 -0.41
CA LYS A 361 -30.19 -13.10 0.73
C LYS A 361 -30.14 -14.55 0.25
N GLY A 362 -29.21 -15.33 0.81
CA GLY A 362 -29.03 -16.74 0.44
C GLY A 362 -28.15 -17.00 -0.79
N ILE A 363 -27.41 -15.99 -1.25
CA ILE A 363 -26.45 -16.18 -2.35
C ILE A 363 -25.32 -17.13 -1.91
N LYS A 364 -24.84 -17.96 -2.85
CA LYS A 364 -23.62 -18.76 -2.68
C LYS A 364 -22.49 -18.09 -3.46
N GLY A 365 -21.39 -17.78 -2.78
CA GLY A 365 -20.28 -17.02 -3.35
C GLY A 365 -20.52 -15.51 -3.28
N PHE A 366 -19.80 -14.76 -4.12
CA PHE A 366 -19.80 -13.29 -4.13
C PHE A 366 -20.73 -12.74 -5.21
N THR A 367 -21.31 -11.56 -5.00
CA THR A 367 -21.99 -10.84 -6.08
C THR A 367 -20.98 -10.34 -7.11
N SER A 368 -21.37 -10.29 -8.38
CA SER A 368 -20.58 -9.63 -9.42
C SER A 368 -20.71 -8.11 -9.39
N THR A 369 -21.69 -7.58 -8.65
CA THR A 369 -22.03 -6.16 -8.67
C THR A 369 -21.79 -5.51 -7.33
N GLU A 370 -20.52 -5.19 -7.13
CA GLU A 370 -19.99 -4.51 -5.96
C GLU A 370 -18.77 -3.71 -6.39
N GLN A 371 -18.68 -2.45 -5.96
CA GLN A 371 -17.48 -1.63 -6.12
C GLN A 371 -17.30 -0.68 -4.94
N ILE A 372 -16.03 -0.34 -4.70
CA ILE A 372 -15.59 0.64 -3.71
C ILE A 372 -14.72 1.69 -4.40
N SER A 373 -14.90 2.95 -4.00
CA SER A 373 -14.04 4.06 -4.40
C SER A 373 -13.43 4.65 -3.12
N PHE A 374 -12.10 4.78 -3.09
CA PHE A 374 -11.33 5.06 -1.89
C PHE A 374 -11.08 6.55 -1.70
N ALA A 375 -11.29 7.06 -0.48
CA ALA A 375 -11.00 8.44 -0.13
C ALA A 375 -9.50 8.79 -0.25
N GLY A 376 -9.24 10.08 -0.50
CA GLY A 376 -7.89 10.65 -0.55
C GLY A 376 -7.18 10.56 0.81
N TYR A 377 -5.84 10.59 0.82
CA TYR A 377 -5.08 10.52 2.09
C TYR A 377 -5.26 11.77 2.96
N ASP A 378 -5.56 12.90 2.33
CA ASP A 378 -5.91 14.18 2.93
C ASP A 378 -7.34 14.20 3.50
N GLY A 379 -8.06 13.09 3.36
CA GLY A 379 -9.45 12.95 3.75
C GLY A 379 -10.43 13.53 2.73
N SER A 380 -10.00 13.93 1.55
CA SER A 380 -10.92 14.33 0.46
C SER A 380 -11.84 13.18 0.07
N TRP A 381 -13.06 13.52 -0.35
CA TRP A 381 -14.02 12.52 -0.81
C TRP A 381 -13.60 11.91 -2.15
N PRO A 382 -13.85 10.61 -2.36
CA PRO A 382 -13.55 9.92 -3.60
C PRO A 382 -14.45 10.37 -4.76
N THR A 383 -14.06 10.02 -6.00
CA THR A 383 -14.92 10.19 -7.17
C THR A 383 -16.23 9.43 -7.00
N SER A 384 -17.34 10.10 -7.26
CA SER A 384 -18.68 9.50 -7.24
C SER A 384 -18.83 8.40 -8.29
N MET A 385 -19.48 7.29 -7.94
CA MET A 385 -19.80 6.22 -8.87
C MET A 385 -21.27 6.27 -9.25
N LYS A 386 -21.55 6.26 -10.56
CA LYS A 386 -22.90 6.14 -11.12
C LYS A 386 -22.93 5.04 -12.16
N GLU A 387 -23.69 3.98 -11.89
CA GLU A 387 -23.71 2.77 -12.71
C GLU A 387 -25.15 2.28 -12.89
N SER A 388 -25.44 1.70 -14.05
CA SER A 388 -26.74 1.12 -14.38
C SER A 388 -26.60 -0.34 -14.80
N PHE A 389 -27.46 -1.20 -14.26
CA PHE A 389 -27.39 -2.65 -14.40
C PHE A 389 -28.74 -3.23 -14.80
N VAL A 390 -28.71 -4.41 -15.40
CA VAL A 390 -29.90 -5.22 -15.70
C VAL A 390 -29.79 -6.56 -15.01
N TYR A 391 -30.79 -6.91 -14.20
CA TYR A 391 -30.87 -8.18 -13.50
C TYR A 391 -32.06 -9.00 -13.96
N LEU A 392 -31.92 -10.32 -13.92
CA LEU A 392 -33.08 -11.22 -13.99
C LEU A 392 -33.80 -11.18 -12.64
N ILE A 393 -35.12 -11.00 -12.67
CA ILE A 393 -35.99 -10.99 -11.48
C ILE A 393 -35.81 -12.28 -10.65
N THR A 394 -35.39 -13.38 -11.26
CA THR A 394 -35.22 -14.69 -10.62
C THR A 394 -33.77 -15.07 -10.31
N VAL A 395 -32.75 -14.29 -10.72
CA VAL A 395 -31.35 -14.74 -10.65
C VAL A 395 -30.35 -13.59 -10.43
N ILE A 396 -29.97 -13.35 -9.16
CA ILE A 396 -28.58 -12.98 -8.82
C ILE A 396 -27.87 -14.28 -8.42
N LYS A 397 -26.90 -14.71 -9.23
CA LYS A 397 -26.02 -15.85 -8.97
C LYS A 397 -24.70 -15.34 -8.44
N GLY A 398 -24.18 -15.98 -7.40
CA GLY A 398 -22.85 -15.64 -6.90
C GLY A 398 -21.76 -16.35 -7.70
N THR A 399 -20.55 -15.81 -7.58
CA THR A 399 -19.33 -16.30 -8.20
C THR A 399 -18.36 -16.79 -7.12
N ASP A 400 -17.58 -17.84 -7.42
CA ASP A 400 -16.53 -18.31 -6.50
C ASP A 400 -15.35 -17.33 -6.40
N VAL A 401 -15.18 -16.53 -7.45
CA VAL A 401 -14.16 -15.47 -7.51
C VAL A 401 -14.78 -14.16 -7.04
N PRO A 402 -14.21 -13.49 -6.02
CA PRO A 402 -14.69 -12.19 -5.59
C PRO A 402 -14.44 -11.15 -6.69
N PRO A 403 -15.36 -10.17 -6.89
CA PRO A 403 -15.10 -9.05 -7.77
C PRO A 403 -13.83 -8.31 -7.31
N THR A 404 -12.99 -7.91 -8.25
CA THR A 404 -11.82 -7.10 -7.94
C THR A 404 -12.25 -5.64 -7.77
N PRO A 405 -11.81 -4.95 -6.71
CA PRO A 405 -11.99 -3.50 -6.61
C PRO A 405 -11.39 -2.81 -7.85
N LYS A 406 -12.10 -1.83 -8.41
CA LYS A 406 -11.56 -1.00 -9.51
C LYS A 406 -10.32 -0.19 -9.08
N SER A 407 -10.12 0.03 -7.77
CA SER A 407 -8.97 0.72 -7.19
C SER A 407 -8.24 -0.16 -6.15
N LYS A 408 -6.95 0.04 -5.91
CA LYS A 408 -6.16 -0.59 -4.83
C LYS A 408 -5.68 0.50 -3.86
N ARG A 409 -5.37 0.15 -2.61
CA ARG A 409 -4.86 1.11 -1.60
C ARG A 409 -3.40 0.78 -1.23
N ASN A 410 -2.50 1.75 -1.30
CA ASN A 410 -1.07 1.60 -1.01
C ASN A 410 -0.75 2.17 0.40
N GLU A 411 -0.96 1.35 1.43
CA GLU A 411 -0.80 1.79 2.82
C GLU A 411 0.61 2.23 3.16
N ALA A 412 1.63 1.51 2.66
CA ALA A 412 3.03 1.83 2.95
C ALA A 412 3.41 3.22 2.41
N ARG A 413 3.00 3.55 1.17
CA ARG A 413 3.24 4.86 0.56
C ARG A 413 2.45 5.96 1.29
N ARG A 414 1.20 5.70 1.68
CA ARG A 414 0.39 6.66 2.46
C ARG A 414 1.00 6.96 3.84
N GLU A 415 1.52 5.97 4.56
CA GLU A 415 2.19 6.20 5.85
C GLU A 415 3.49 7.00 5.69
N PHE A 416 4.26 6.74 4.63
CA PHE A 416 5.42 7.57 4.29
C PHE A 416 5.02 9.03 4.04
N CYS A 417 4.01 9.26 3.20
CA CYS A 417 3.52 10.60 2.85
C CYS A 417 2.90 11.38 4.02
N LYS A 418 2.44 10.67 5.06
CA LYS A 418 1.98 11.29 6.31
C LYS A 418 3.13 11.72 7.21
N LYS A 419 4.28 11.03 7.11
CA LYS A 419 5.45 11.23 7.97
C LYS A 419 6.40 12.28 7.43
N TYR A 420 6.49 12.43 6.10
CA TYR A 420 7.49 13.28 5.45
C TYR A 420 6.86 14.21 4.41
N ASP A 421 7.24 15.49 4.48
CA ASP A 421 6.88 16.52 3.50
C ASP A 421 7.91 16.62 2.36
N GLY A 422 7.61 17.39 1.32
CA GLY A 422 8.53 17.69 0.21
C GLY A 422 8.52 16.69 -0.94
N TYR A 423 7.63 15.70 -0.90
CA TYR A 423 7.47 14.65 -1.91
C TYR A 423 6.20 14.83 -2.75
N GLU A 424 5.98 16.01 -3.31
CA GLU A 424 4.70 16.42 -3.94
C GLU A 424 4.18 15.41 -4.98
N HIS A 425 5.04 14.92 -5.86
CA HIS A 425 4.65 13.95 -6.91
C HIS A 425 4.38 12.55 -6.34
N LEU A 426 5.26 12.07 -5.45
CA LEU A 426 5.07 10.75 -4.82
C LEU A 426 3.83 10.75 -3.91
N CYS A 427 3.52 11.88 -3.30
CA CYS A 427 2.43 12.01 -2.35
C CYS A 427 1.21 12.71 -2.94
N ASP A 428 1.10 12.80 -4.27
CA ASP A 428 -0.09 13.33 -4.94
C ASP A 428 -1.31 12.48 -4.56
N PRO A 429 -2.40 13.07 -4.02
CA PRO A 429 -3.59 12.32 -3.63
C PRO A 429 -4.20 11.47 -4.75
N ALA A 430 -4.04 11.89 -6.01
CA ALA A 430 -4.51 11.17 -7.18
C ALA A 430 -3.68 9.92 -7.51
N ALA A 431 -2.40 9.87 -7.11
CA ALA A 431 -1.45 8.83 -7.47
C ALA A 431 -0.86 8.06 -6.28
N VAL A 432 -1.14 8.45 -5.03
CA VAL A 432 -0.56 7.85 -3.81
C VAL A 432 -0.83 6.35 -3.68
N ASP A 433 -1.89 5.86 -4.32
CA ASP A 433 -2.30 4.46 -4.31
C ASP A 433 -1.75 3.62 -5.47
N GLU A 434 -1.05 4.25 -6.41
CA GLU A 434 -0.39 3.54 -7.51
C GLU A 434 0.72 2.65 -6.97
N THR A 435 0.83 1.45 -7.55
CA THR A 435 1.83 0.46 -7.15
C THR A 435 3.17 0.78 -7.79
N LEU A 436 4.22 0.87 -6.97
CA LEU A 436 5.60 0.94 -7.45
C LEU A 436 6.04 -0.48 -7.81
N GLN A 437 5.98 -0.83 -9.10
CA GLN A 437 6.39 -2.14 -9.60
C GLN A 437 7.33 -1.99 -10.78
N GLY A 438 8.29 -2.91 -10.86
CA GLY A 438 9.22 -3.00 -11.97
C GLY A 438 8.51 -3.35 -13.27
N VAL A 439 9.05 -2.87 -14.38
CA VAL A 439 8.56 -3.22 -15.71
C VAL A 439 9.13 -4.58 -16.11
N ASP A 440 8.23 -5.51 -16.45
CA ASP A 440 8.62 -6.83 -16.95
C ASP A 440 9.38 -6.71 -18.28
N LEU A 441 10.35 -7.59 -18.47
CA LEU A 441 11.09 -7.69 -19.72
C LEU A 441 10.15 -8.19 -20.83
N VAL A 442 10.00 -7.39 -21.90
CA VAL A 442 9.13 -7.73 -23.04
C VAL A 442 9.65 -8.96 -23.78
N ASP A 443 10.94 -8.96 -24.14
CA ASP A 443 11.60 -10.12 -24.74
C ASP A 443 12.30 -10.98 -23.68
N ARG A 444 11.70 -12.12 -23.37
CA ARG A 444 12.24 -13.08 -22.39
C ARG A 444 13.53 -13.76 -22.84
N SER A 445 13.92 -13.66 -24.11
CA SER A 445 15.20 -14.20 -24.60
C SER A 445 16.40 -13.56 -23.87
N HIS A 446 16.25 -12.29 -23.48
CA HIS A 446 17.23 -11.48 -22.76
C HIS A 446 17.17 -11.63 -21.24
N ALA A 447 16.30 -12.50 -20.69
CA ALA A 447 16.13 -12.62 -19.23
C ALA A 447 17.40 -13.05 -18.46
N ASN A 448 18.38 -13.63 -19.18
CA ASN A 448 19.65 -14.09 -18.62
C ASN A 448 20.83 -13.15 -18.92
N ASP A 449 20.57 -11.97 -19.50
CA ASP A 449 21.58 -10.99 -19.82
C ASP A 449 22.40 -10.60 -18.59
N GLY A 450 23.71 -10.37 -18.82
CA GLY A 450 24.69 -10.13 -17.77
C GLY A 450 24.36 -8.89 -16.94
N ILE A 451 23.77 -7.87 -17.57
CA ILE A 451 23.41 -6.60 -16.92
C ILE A 451 22.50 -6.79 -15.70
N PHE A 452 21.59 -7.77 -15.70
CA PHE A 452 20.70 -8.03 -14.58
C PHE A 452 21.38 -8.71 -13.38
N LYS A 453 22.70 -8.91 -13.45
CA LYS A 453 23.57 -9.36 -12.36
C LYS A 453 24.53 -8.26 -11.90
N VAL A 454 24.56 -7.12 -12.59
CA VAL A 454 25.38 -5.97 -12.24
C VAL A 454 24.61 -5.12 -11.21
N PRO A 455 25.13 -4.94 -9.99
CA PRO A 455 24.45 -4.12 -8.99
C PRO A 455 24.47 -2.64 -9.38
N ILE A 456 23.43 -1.93 -8.93
CA ILE A 456 23.24 -0.50 -9.16
C ILE A 456 23.27 0.21 -7.80
N VAL A 457 24.07 1.26 -7.69
CA VAL A 457 24.13 2.14 -6.51
C VAL A 457 23.61 3.52 -6.90
N ILE A 458 22.51 3.92 -6.27
CA ILE A 458 21.94 5.26 -6.41
C ILE A 458 22.46 6.12 -5.25
N ILE A 459 22.93 7.32 -5.56
CA ILE A 459 23.53 8.26 -4.61
C ILE A 459 22.68 9.53 -4.60
N PRO A 460 21.77 9.67 -3.63
CA PRO A 460 20.82 10.78 -3.60
C PRO A 460 21.50 12.13 -3.40
N GLY A 461 20.88 13.16 -3.98
CA GLY A 461 21.14 14.55 -3.65
C GLY A 461 20.22 15.04 -2.53
N VAL A 462 20.19 16.36 -2.34
CA VAL A 462 19.31 17.02 -1.34
C VAL A 462 17.89 17.28 -1.85
N ASN A 463 17.62 17.07 -3.14
CA ASN A 463 16.33 17.33 -3.76
C ASN A 463 15.42 16.08 -3.68
N HIS A 464 14.43 16.13 -2.78
CA HIS A 464 13.52 15.02 -2.48
C HIS A 464 12.72 14.55 -3.72
N ASN A 465 12.28 15.46 -4.57
CA ASN A 465 11.52 15.09 -5.77
C ASN A 465 12.42 14.53 -6.87
N ALA A 466 13.67 14.98 -6.94
CA ALA A 466 14.63 14.48 -7.92
C ALA A 466 14.97 13.00 -7.66
N ILE A 467 15.23 12.63 -6.40
CA ILE A 467 15.52 11.23 -6.05
C ILE A 467 14.33 10.29 -6.33
N VAL A 468 13.09 10.74 -6.09
CA VAL A 468 11.89 9.98 -6.47
C VAL A 468 11.91 9.67 -7.97
N ARG A 469 12.14 10.68 -8.83
CA ARG A 469 12.18 10.47 -10.29
C ARG A 469 13.32 9.54 -10.71
N THR A 470 14.48 9.63 -10.05
CA THR A 470 15.60 8.69 -10.28
C THR A 470 15.20 7.26 -9.94
N MET A 471 14.56 7.04 -8.79
CA MET A 471 14.10 5.71 -8.37
C MET A 471 12.99 5.17 -9.27
N GLU A 472 12.01 6.01 -9.65
CA GLU A 472 10.93 5.65 -10.58
C GLU A 472 11.51 5.22 -11.94
N THR A 473 12.37 6.03 -12.55
CA THR A 473 12.96 5.68 -13.86
C THR A 473 13.95 4.52 -13.79
N THR A 474 14.55 4.24 -12.62
CA THR A 474 15.31 3.01 -12.38
C THR A 474 14.39 1.79 -12.31
N LEU A 475 13.27 1.90 -11.59
CA LEU A 475 12.29 0.82 -11.48
C LEU A 475 11.58 0.55 -12.82
N MET A 476 11.49 1.55 -13.70
CA MET A 476 10.90 1.41 -15.04
C MET A 476 11.83 0.74 -16.06
N GLN A 477 13.09 0.44 -15.71
CA GLN A 477 14.00 -0.24 -16.63
C GLN A 477 13.53 -1.68 -16.90
N PRO A 478 13.32 -2.10 -18.17
CA PRO A 478 12.83 -3.43 -18.48
C PRO A 478 13.71 -4.54 -17.91
N GLY A 479 13.12 -5.46 -17.13
CA GLY A 479 13.83 -6.58 -16.53
C GLY A 479 14.65 -6.24 -15.28
N ILE A 480 14.55 -5.01 -14.76
CA ILE A 480 15.19 -4.61 -13.51
C ILE A 480 14.83 -5.56 -12.37
N LYS A 481 15.82 -5.82 -11.53
CA LYS A 481 15.64 -6.59 -10.30
C LYS A 481 15.80 -5.62 -9.13
N PRO A 482 14.72 -5.25 -8.41
CA PRO A 482 14.79 -4.28 -7.32
C PRO A 482 15.82 -4.64 -6.23
N ASN A 483 16.03 -5.94 -5.98
CA ASN A 483 17.04 -6.44 -5.03
C ASN A 483 18.49 -6.31 -5.53
N MET A 484 18.73 -5.82 -6.75
CA MET A 484 20.05 -5.47 -7.27
C MET A 484 20.32 -3.96 -7.20
N VAL A 485 19.40 -3.18 -6.63
CA VAL A 485 19.51 -1.74 -6.47
C VAL A 485 19.76 -1.42 -5.00
N LEU A 486 20.80 -0.64 -4.73
CA LEU A 486 21.13 -0.09 -3.41
C LEU A 486 21.08 1.43 -3.45
N VAL A 487 20.37 2.01 -2.49
CA VAL A 487 20.38 3.46 -2.27
C VAL A 487 21.31 3.77 -1.11
N ALA A 488 22.42 4.43 -1.41
CA ALA A 488 23.43 4.82 -0.42
C ALA A 488 23.24 6.31 -0.07
N TYR A 489 22.58 6.58 1.05
CA TYR A 489 22.14 7.92 1.44
C TYR A 489 22.96 8.51 2.60
N ASP A 490 23.13 9.82 2.63
CA ASP A 490 23.74 10.54 3.76
C ASP A 490 22.86 10.40 5.00
N GLU A 491 23.45 10.02 6.15
CA GLU A 491 22.73 9.76 7.40
C GLU A 491 21.88 10.94 7.93
N ASN A 492 22.11 12.16 7.45
CA ASN A 492 21.26 13.32 7.74
C ASN A 492 19.87 13.27 7.08
N PHE A 493 19.67 12.39 6.09
CA PHE A 493 18.41 12.19 5.36
C PHE A 493 17.88 10.76 5.54
N PRO A 494 17.55 10.34 6.79
CA PRO A 494 17.13 8.97 7.08
C PRO A 494 15.84 8.54 6.35
N GLU A 495 14.99 9.49 5.94
CA GLU A 495 13.79 9.25 5.16
C GLU A 495 14.06 8.53 3.83
N TYR A 496 15.24 8.68 3.24
CA TYR A 496 15.61 7.98 2.01
C TYR A 496 15.68 6.47 2.19
N GLY A 497 15.94 5.96 3.41
CA GLY A 497 15.88 4.51 3.69
C GLY A 497 14.46 3.95 3.64
N GLU A 498 13.49 4.67 4.23
CA GLU A 498 12.07 4.30 4.16
C GLU A 498 11.53 4.43 2.74
N LEU A 499 11.90 5.51 2.03
CA LEU A 499 11.59 5.71 0.62
C LEU A 499 12.07 4.53 -0.23
N SER A 500 13.34 4.14 -0.08
CA SER A 500 13.93 3.01 -0.83
C SER A 500 13.17 1.71 -0.62
N THR A 501 12.68 1.48 0.60
CA THR A 501 11.89 0.29 0.95
C THR A 501 10.55 0.26 0.21
N LEU A 502 9.93 1.42 -0.05
CA LEU A 502 8.70 1.50 -0.86
C LEU A 502 8.92 1.06 -2.32
N PHE A 503 10.10 1.31 -2.87
CA PHE A 503 10.50 0.88 -4.21
C PHE A 503 10.99 -0.58 -4.26
N GLY A 504 11.07 -1.25 -3.10
CA GLY A 504 11.63 -2.60 -2.99
C GLY A 504 13.15 -2.65 -3.16
N PHE A 505 13.83 -1.51 -3.02
CA PHE A 505 15.29 -1.40 -3.12
C PHE A 505 15.97 -1.65 -1.78
N HIS A 506 17.22 -2.10 -1.83
CA HIS A 506 18.09 -2.10 -0.65
C HIS A 506 18.54 -0.67 -0.33
N ASN A 507 18.92 -0.43 0.92
CA ASN A 507 19.43 0.87 1.34
C ASN A 507 20.52 0.73 2.40
N ILE A 508 21.40 1.73 2.46
CA ILE A 508 22.44 1.88 3.48
C ILE A 508 22.68 3.36 3.76
N SER A 509 22.86 3.71 5.03
CA SER A 509 23.30 5.04 5.44
C SER A 509 24.83 5.13 5.36
N VAL A 510 25.35 6.18 4.74
CA VAL A 510 26.77 6.56 4.82
C VAL A 510 26.94 7.73 5.79
N LYS A 511 28.11 7.78 6.45
CA LYS A 511 28.44 8.85 7.40
C LYS A 511 28.35 10.22 6.73
N ALA A 512 27.73 11.17 7.42
CA ALA A 512 27.53 12.53 6.94
C ALA A 512 28.83 13.18 6.44
N SER A 513 28.70 13.98 5.38
CA SER A 513 29.79 14.75 4.81
C SER A 513 29.37 16.18 4.47
N THR A 514 30.34 17.08 4.44
CA THR A 514 30.10 18.48 4.02
C THR A 514 30.12 18.67 2.51
N THR A 515 30.62 17.69 1.75
CA THR A 515 30.72 17.75 0.29
C THR A 515 30.11 16.50 -0.33
N TYR A 516 29.48 16.67 -1.50
CA TYR A 516 28.86 15.56 -2.22
C TYR A 516 29.90 14.52 -2.68
N GLU A 517 31.09 14.96 -3.08
CA GLU A 517 32.16 14.08 -3.56
C GLU A 517 32.58 13.07 -2.49
N ASP A 518 32.56 13.45 -1.21
CA ASP A 518 32.87 12.54 -0.12
C ASP A 518 31.73 11.53 0.13
N VAL A 519 30.47 11.96 0.01
CA VAL A 519 29.29 11.07 0.03
C VAL A 519 29.39 10.06 -1.12
N LEU A 520 29.66 10.53 -2.34
CA LEU A 520 29.85 9.73 -3.55
C LEU A 520 30.94 8.68 -3.35
N ASN A 521 32.10 9.09 -2.83
CA ASN A 521 33.22 8.19 -2.60
C ASN A 521 32.88 7.08 -1.58
N LYS A 522 32.26 7.45 -0.45
CA LYS A 522 31.80 6.49 0.56
C LYS A 522 30.73 5.55 0.02
N ALA A 523 29.81 6.05 -0.80
CA ALA A 523 28.75 5.26 -1.41
C ALA A 523 29.29 4.25 -2.43
N ILE A 524 30.28 4.62 -3.24
CA ILE A 524 30.97 3.69 -4.14
C ILE A 524 31.60 2.55 -3.34
N GLU A 525 32.39 2.87 -2.29
CA GLU A 525 33.01 1.86 -1.43
C GLU A 525 31.95 0.96 -0.76
N ALA A 526 30.90 1.54 -0.19
CA ALA A 526 29.81 0.80 0.45
C ALA A 526 29.07 -0.13 -0.53
N GLY A 527 28.89 0.28 -1.78
CA GLY A 527 28.26 -0.54 -2.82
C GLY A 527 29.06 -1.78 -3.18
N TRP A 528 30.39 -1.65 -3.30
CA TRP A 528 31.29 -2.77 -3.54
C TRP A 528 31.22 -3.80 -2.41
N ASP A 529 31.20 -3.33 -1.17
CA ASP A 529 31.16 -4.17 0.03
C ASP A 529 29.79 -4.84 0.22
N TYR A 530 28.68 -4.09 0.09
CA TYR A 530 27.33 -4.58 0.35
C TYR A 530 26.96 -5.78 -0.53
N PHE A 531 27.21 -5.67 -1.83
CA PHE A 531 26.90 -6.74 -2.78
C PHE A 531 28.02 -7.77 -2.94
N ASN A 532 29.19 -7.56 -2.30
CA ASN A 532 30.40 -8.35 -2.55
C ASN A 532 30.70 -8.47 -4.07
N VAL A 533 30.58 -7.33 -4.75
CA VAL A 533 30.52 -7.21 -6.21
C VAL A 533 31.75 -7.86 -6.85
N LYS A 534 31.59 -8.75 -7.83
CA LYS A 534 32.74 -9.46 -8.43
C LYS A 534 33.39 -8.73 -9.59
N ASP A 535 32.59 -8.16 -10.47
CA ASP A 535 33.10 -7.67 -11.76
C ASP A 535 32.74 -6.21 -12.01
N HIS A 536 31.46 -5.85 -11.93
CA HIS A 536 30.95 -4.54 -12.35
C HIS A 536 30.01 -3.92 -11.34
N LEU A 537 30.04 -2.60 -11.24
CA LEU A 537 29.12 -1.79 -10.45
C LEU A 537 28.64 -0.59 -11.27
N ILE A 538 27.34 -0.34 -11.29
CA ILE A 538 26.76 0.86 -11.91
C ILE A 538 26.53 1.90 -10.81
N ILE A 539 26.98 3.12 -11.04
CA ILE A 539 26.79 4.27 -10.15
C ILE A 539 25.85 5.25 -10.81
N ILE A 540 24.74 5.58 -10.15
CA ILE A 540 23.79 6.61 -10.56
C ILE A 540 23.91 7.78 -9.59
N GLU A 541 24.40 8.90 -10.11
CA GLU A 541 24.56 10.16 -9.35
C GLU A 541 23.20 10.85 -9.11
N GLU A 542 23.24 11.94 -8.33
CA GLU A 542 22.06 12.73 -7.98
C GLU A 542 21.39 13.36 -9.21
N GLU A 543 20.09 13.65 -9.07
CA GLU A 543 19.29 14.43 -10.04
C GLU A 543 19.17 13.83 -11.45
N LEU A 544 19.50 12.54 -11.62
CA LEU A 544 19.40 11.84 -12.90
C LEU A 544 18.03 11.22 -13.17
N ILE A 545 17.57 11.33 -14.41
CA ILE A 545 16.44 10.60 -14.99
C ILE A 545 17.02 9.63 -16.02
N LEU A 546 16.73 8.34 -15.88
CA LEU A 546 17.23 7.33 -16.82
C LEU A 546 16.35 7.25 -18.08
N ALA A 547 17.00 7.10 -19.23
CA ALA A 547 16.31 6.78 -20.48
C ALA A 547 15.69 5.37 -20.42
N PRO A 548 14.62 5.09 -21.20
CA PRO A 548 13.96 3.78 -21.19
C PRO A 548 14.86 2.60 -21.59
N ASP A 549 15.90 2.83 -22.39
CA ASP A 549 16.86 1.81 -22.84
C ASP A 549 18.17 1.78 -22.04
N PHE A 550 18.27 2.47 -20.90
CA PHE A 550 19.55 2.63 -20.18
C PHE A 550 20.23 1.28 -19.86
N LEU A 551 19.49 0.29 -19.33
CA LEU A 551 20.07 -1.04 -19.08
C LEU A 551 20.37 -1.81 -20.38
N SER A 552 19.58 -1.63 -21.44
CA SER A 552 19.85 -2.24 -22.75
C SER A 552 21.15 -1.68 -23.35
N PHE A 553 21.36 -0.37 -23.27
CA PHE A 553 22.60 0.28 -23.68
C PHE A 553 23.81 -0.26 -22.89
N MET A 554 23.70 -0.33 -21.56
CA MET A 554 24.78 -0.85 -20.72
C MET A 554 25.10 -2.32 -21.02
N GLN A 555 24.07 -3.15 -21.26
CA GLN A 555 24.23 -4.55 -21.65
C GLN A 555 24.97 -4.72 -22.98
N GLN A 556 24.64 -3.91 -23.99
CA GLN A 556 25.30 -3.96 -25.29
C GLN A 556 26.77 -3.50 -25.22
N CYS A 557 27.07 -2.53 -24.34
CA CYS A 557 28.44 -2.07 -24.08
C CYS A 557 29.27 -3.06 -23.25
N LEU A 558 28.63 -3.95 -22.48
CA LEU A 558 29.32 -4.84 -21.53
C LEU A 558 30.38 -5.73 -22.21
N ASN A 559 30.06 -6.28 -23.39
CA ASN A 559 30.98 -7.18 -24.11
C ASN A 559 32.28 -6.48 -24.53
N VAL A 560 32.19 -5.27 -25.09
CA VAL A 560 33.38 -4.52 -25.50
C VAL A 560 34.13 -3.99 -24.29
N PHE A 561 33.40 -3.60 -23.23
CA PHE A 561 34.01 -3.21 -21.97
C PHE A 561 34.88 -4.36 -21.44
N ASP A 562 34.32 -5.56 -21.23
CA ASP A 562 35.05 -6.72 -20.73
C ASP A 562 36.29 -7.08 -21.56
N SER A 563 36.14 -7.02 -22.88
CA SER A 563 37.18 -7.47 -23.82
C SER A 563 38.33 -6.48 -23.99
N ASP A 564 38.12 -5.18 -23.75
CA ASP A 564 39.12 -4.15 -23.97
C ASP A 564 39.55 -3.47 -22.64
N PRO A 565 40.77 -3.74 -22.14
CA PRO A 565 41.26 -3.16 -20.88
C PRO A 565 41.63 -1.67 -20.99
N THR A 566 41.65 -1.09 -22.19
CA THR A 566 41.91 0.34 -22.38
C THR A 566 40.67 1.21 -22.14
N ILE A 567 39.49 0.58 -21.99
CA ILE A 567 38.25 1.25 -21.59
C ILE A 567 38.18 1.31 -20.06
N LEU A 568 38.07 2.50 -19.51
CA LEU A 568 38.04 2.74 -18.05
C LEU A 568 36.61 2.65 -17.48
N ALA A 569 35.62 3.08 -18.24
CA ALA A 569 34.21 3.09 -17.84
C ALA A 569 33.27 3.12 -19.06
N VAL A 570 31.99 2.89 -18.81
CA VAL A 570 30.88 3.18 -19.74
C VAL A 570 29.98 4.20 -19.07
N SER A 571 29.67 5.31 -19.72
CA SER A 571 28.80 6.38 -19.19
C SER A 571 27.57 6.55 -20.08
N GLY A 572 26.43 6.81 -19.45
CA GLY A 572 25.19 7.18 -20.13
C GLY A 572 25.16 8.63 -20.62
N TRP A 573 26.22 9.43 -20.41
CA TRP A 573 26.23 10.86 -20.67
C TRP A 573 27.21 11.28 -21.75
N ASN A 574 26.73 12.07 -22.70
CA ASN A 574 27.53 12.76 -23.70
C ASN A 574 27.64 14.25 -23.37
N TYR A 575 28.85 14.82 -23.19
CA TYR A 575 29.04 16.26 -22.95
C TYR A 575 28.49 17.14 -24.09
N ASN A 576 28.58 16.68 -25.33
CA ASN A 576 28.05 17.35 -26.53
C ASN A 576 26.69 16.79 -26.99
N GLY A 577 25.95 16.13 -26.10
CA GLY A 577 24.59 15.61 -26.35
C GLY A 577 23.51 16.70 -26.48
N TYR A 578 23.82 17.83 -27.12
CA TYR A 578 22.86 18.92 -27.33
C TYR A 578 21.89 18.57 -28.47
N ASP A 579 20.71 19.18 -28.46
CA ASP A 579 19.69 18.99 -29.51
C ASP A 579 20.18 19.33 -30.93
N VAL A 580 21.17 20.20 -31.06
CA VAL A 580 21.80 20.59 -32.32
C VAL A 580 23.01 19.74 -32.72
N THR A 581 23.65 19.03 -31.79
CA THR A 581 24.93 18.31 -32.02
C THR A 581 24.85 16.81 -31.73
N SER A 582 23.65 16.29 -31.58
CA SER A 582 23.34 14.89 -31.27
C SER A 582 22.06 14.50 -31.98
N GLY A 583 21.92 13.22 -32.35
CA GLY A 583 20.71 12.72 -33.00
C GLY A 583 20.75 11.25 -33.41
N ASP A 584 21.94 10.67 -33.53
CA ASP A 584 22.13 9.28 -33.94
C ASP A 584 22.03 8.35 -32.73
N ARG A 585 20.80 7.94 -32.41
CA ARG A 585 20.52 7.18 -31.19
C ARG A 585 21.26 5.84 -31.12
N GLU A 586 21.72 5.29 -32.24
CA GLU A 586 22.44 4.00 -32.31
C GLU A 586 23.96 4.15 -32.20
N ALA A 587 24.48 5.38 -32.30
CA ALA A 587 25.91 5.64 -32.30
C ALA A 587 26.52 5.67 -30.90
N VAL A 588 27.76 5.18 -30.84
CA VAL A 588 28.56 5.09 -29.62
C VAL A 588 29.98 5.56 -29.93
N TYR A 589 30.59 6.27 -28.98
CA TYR A 589 31.91 6.88 -29.09
C TYR A 589 32.85 6.39 -27.99
N ARG A 590 34.15 6.39 -28.28
CA ARG A 590 35.21 6.45 -27.28
C ARG A 590 35.64 7.90 -27.08
N VAL A 591 35.77 8.33 -25.83
CA VAL A 591 36.28 9.67 -25.46
C VAL A 591 37.34 9.55 -24.36
N GLU A 592 38.26 10.49 -24.26
CA GLU A 592 39.33 10.48 -23.25
C GLU A 592 38.86 11.10 -21.92
N GLU A 593 37.79 11.90 -21.95
CA GLU A 593 37.21 12.47 -20.75
C GLU A 593 36.36 11.46 -19.98
N PHE A 594 36.23 11.68 -18.67
CA PHE A 594 35.41 10.86 -17.78
C PHE A 594 34.15 11.65 -17.43
N PRO A 595 32.99 11.42 -18.10
CA PRO A 595 31.84 12.30 -17.96
C PRO A 595 31.05 12.09 -16.68
N GLY A 596 31.15 10.90 -16.08
CA GLY A 596 30.30 10.51 -14.95
C GLY A 596 28.85 10.31 -15.36
N LEU A 597 27.93 10.71 -14.49
CA LEU A 597 26.49 10.77 -14.72
C LEU A 597 25.91 9.45 -15.26
N ALA A 598 25.66 8.53 -14.33
CA ALA A 598 25.26 7.14 -14.58
C ALA A 598 26.31 6.34 -15.37
N PHE A 599 27.27 5.77 -14.64
CA PHE A 599 28.42 5.09 -15.25
C PHE A 599 28.70 3.73 -14.61
N MET A 600 29.19 2.81 -15.43
CA MET A 600 29.58 1.46 -15.06
C MET A 600 31.10 1.38 -14.88
N LEU A 601 31.51 0.84 -13.73
CA LEU A 601 32.90 0.64 -13.35
C LEU A 601 33.25 -0.85 -13.32
N ARG A 602 34.51 -1.18 -13.65
CA ARG A 602 35.07 -2.53 -13.48
C ARG A 602 35.91 -2.61 -12.21
N ARG A 603 35.78 -3.73 -11.48
CA ARG A 603 36.46 -3.97 -10.20
C ARG A 603 37.97 -3.75 -10.27
N ASN A 604 38.63 -4.28 -11.30
CA ASN A 604 40.07 -4.18 -11.44
C ASN A 604 40.57 -2.73 -11.61
N ILE A 605 39.83 -1.87 -12.30
CA ILE A 605 40.14 -0.45 -12.46
C ILE A 605 39.94 0.27 -11.12
N VAL A 606 38.83 -0.03 -10.45
CA VAL A 606 38.47 0.55 -9.15
C VAL A 606 39.49 0.19 -8.07
N GLU A 607 39.83 -1.09 -7.91
CA GLU A 607 40.82 -1.54 -6.92
C GLU A 607 42.22 -0.97 -7.18
N LYS A 608 42.61 -0.84 -8.45
CA LYS A 608 43.95 -0.39 -8.80
C LYS A 608 44.12 1.13 -8.66
N TYR A 609 43.11 1.90 -9.06
CA TYR A 609 43.23 3.35 -9.27
C TYR A 609 42.32 4.20 -8.38
N MET A 610 41.25 3.65 -7.82
CA MET A 610 40.24 4.42 -7.08
C MET A 610 40.24 4.11 -5.58
N LEU A 611 40.05 2.85 -5.17
CA LEU A 611 39.88 2.49 -3.75
C LEU A 611 41.04 2.97 -2.88
N GLY A 612 40.73 3.66 -1.78
CA GLY A 612 41.72 4.28 -0.90
C GLY A 612 42.51 5.46 -1.51
N LYS A 613 42.23 5.82 -2.76
CA LYS A 613 42.87 6.90 -3.53
C LYS A 613 41.86 7.92 -4.09
N LEU A 614 40.57 7.76 -3.79
CA LEU A 614 39.48 8.64 -4.28
C LEU A 614 39.73 10.12 -3.94
N SER A 615 40.28 10.42 -2.76
CA SER A 615 40.63 11.79 -2.38
C SER A 615 41.72 12.44 -3.25
N LYS A 616 42.47 11.66 -4.04
CA LYS A 616 43.49 12.15 -4.98
C LYS A 616 42.92 12.38 -6.38
N CYS A 617 42.27 11.36 -6.97
CA CYS A 617 41.73 11.44 -8.34
C CYS A 617 40.40 12.19 -8.46
N CYS A 618 39.62 12.14 -7.38
CA CYS A 618 38.15 12.20 -7.44
C CYS A 618 37.62 13.18 -6.39
N HIS A 619 38.36 14.28 -6.18
CA HIS A 619 38.04 15.37 -5.23
C HIS A 619 37.14 16.46 -5.84
N LYS A 620 36.84 16.36 -7.14
CA LYS A 620 35.89 17.20 -7.87
C LYS A 620 34.70 16.36 -8.33
N ARG A 621 33.65 17.03 -8.78
CA ARG A 621 32.53 16.38 -9.48
C ARG A 621 33.04 15.53 -10.64
N VAL A 622 32.37 14.40 -10.89
CA VAL A 622 32.79 13.44 -11.92
C VAL A 622 32.83 14.10 -13.30
N TRP A 623 31.81 14.90 -13.60
CA TRP A 623 31.71 15.67 -14.85
C TRP A 623 32.77 16.76 -15.04
N ASP A 624 33.65 16.99 -14.06
CA ASP A 624 34.84 17.83 -14.26
C ASP A 624 36.03 17.07 -14.88
N HIS A 625 35.80 15.80 -15.29
CA HIS A 625 36.79 14.84 -15.77
C HIS A 625 37.73 14.38 -14.66
N TRP A 626 37.41 13.22 -14.10
CA TRP A 626 38.31 12.50 -13.19
C TRP A 626 39.58 12.05 -13.90
N ILE A 627 40.72 12.33 -13.26
CA ILE A 627 42.05 11.94 -13.72
C ILE A 627 42.56 10.85 -12.80
N LEU A 628 42.65 9.62 -13.33
CA LEU A 628 43.16 8.48 -12.59
C LEU A 628 44.68 8.48 -12.59
N THR A 629 45.28 8.09 -11.48
CA THR A 629 46.75 8.03 -11.32
C THR A 629 47.21 6.66 -10.86
N ASP A 630 48.37 6.22 -11.33
CA ASP A 630 49.03 5.02 -10.84
C ASP A 630 49.67 5.23 -9.45
N GLU A 631 50.30 4.19 -8.90
CA GLU A 631 50.99 4.27 -7.61
C GLU A 631 52.17 5.25 -7.59
N SER A 632 52.74 5.55 -8.76
CA SER A 632 53.82 6.53 -8.93
C SER A 632 53.31 7.96 -9.13
N GLY A 633 51.99 8.15 -9.20
CA GLY A 633 51.35 9.44 -9.43
C GLY A 633 51.29 9.86 -10.91
N ASN A 634 51.58 8.95 -11.85
CA ASN A 634 51.43 9.23 -13.27
C ASN A 634 49.97 9.10 -13.70
N GLU A 635 49.51 10.01 -14.55
CA GLU A 635 48.18 9.94 -15.14
C GLU A 635 48.02 8.69 -16.00
N ILE A 636 46.91 7.98 -15.79
CA ILE A 636 46.53 6.83 -16.60
C ILE A 636 45.75 7.32 -17.81
N THR A 637 46.20 6.91 -18.99
CA THR A 637 45.46 7.11 -20.23
C THR A 637 44.54 5.93 -20.48
N GLY A 638 43.27 6.23 -20.73
CA GLY A 638 42.26 5.26 -21.12
C GLY A 638 41.01 6.00 -21.58
N ASP A 639 40.10 5.28 -22.22
CA ASP A 639 38.94 5.88 -22.84
C ASP A 639 37.65 5.50 -22.10
N VAL A 640 36.60 6.30 -22.24
CA VAL A 640 35.25 6.04 -21.74
C VAL A 640 34.31 5.87 -22.92
N ILE A 641 33.43 4.87 -22.84
CA ILE A 641 32.38 4.67 -23.82
C ILE A 641 31.20 5.57 -23.48
N VAL A 642 30.74 6.35 -24.46
CA VAL A 642 29.59 7.25 -24.33
C VAL A 642 28.68 7.11 -25.55
N PRO A 643 27.35 7.28 -25.42
CA PRO A 643 26.46 7.31 -26.57
C PRO A 643 26.57 8.65 -27.33
N ASP A 644 26.06 8.73 -28.56
CA ASP A 644 25.79 10.03 -29.20
C ASP A 644 24.61 10.74 -28.52
N VAL A 645 23.47 10.06 -28.40
CA VAL A 645 22.30 10.57 -27.66
C VAL A 645 22.35 10.05 -26.23
N SER A 646 22.42 10.95 -25.24
CA SER A 646 22.54 10.56 -23.82
C SER A 646 21.43 9.60 -23.39
N ARG A 647 21.79 8.64 -22.53
CA ARG A 647 20.89 7.68 -21.86
C ARG A 647 20.50 8.09 -20.45
N VAL A 648 20.94 9.26 -20.04
CA VAL A 648 20.46 9.94 -18.84
C VAL A 648 20.23 11.41 -19.12
N PHE A 649 19.25 11.97 -18.43
CA PHE A 649 19.00 13.40 -18.36
C PHE A 649 19.31 13.86 -16.95
N HIS A 650 20.19 14.85 -16.80
CA HIS A 650 20.40 15.52 -15.52
C HIS A 650 19.39 16.65 -15.38
N GLN A 651 18.64 16.66 -14.28
CA GLN A 651 17.68 17.73 -14.02
C GLN A 651 18.41 19.06 -13.80
N PRO A 652 17.90 20.20 -14.26
CA PRO A 652 18.59 21.48 -14.09
C PRO A 652 18.81 21.80 -12.61
N TYR A 653 20.03 22.21 -12.26
CA TYR A 653 20.38 22.70 -10.92
C TYR A 653 19.49 23.88 -10.54
N GLN A 654 18.69 23.75 -9.48
CA GLN A 654 17.85 24.85 -8.98
C GLN A 654 18.67 25.97 -8.31
N SER A 655 19.89 25.66 -7.83
CA SER A 655 20.78 26.56 -7.09
C SER A 655 22.03 26.99 -7.87
N ALA A 656 22.20 26.52 -9.12
CA ALA A 656 23.20 27.11 -10.00
C ALA A 656 22.78 28.57 -10.21
N LYS A 657 23.46 29.49 -9.52
CA LYS A 657 23.32 30.90 -9.83
C LYS A 657 23.58 31.03 -11.33
N ASP A 658 22.82 31.86 -12.03
CA ASP A 658 22.99 32.17 -13.46
C ASP A 658 24.43 32.59 -13.84
N GLU A 659 25.31 32.78 -12.86
CA GLU A 659 26.71 33.15 -12.97
C GLU A 659 27.68 31.98 -13.22
N ASP A 660 27.35 30.72 -12.89
CA ASP A 660 28.24 29.57 -13.15
C ASP A 660 28.09 29.06 -14.59
N LYS A 661 28.79 29.73 -15.51
CA LYS A 661 28.77 29.43 -16.95
C LYS A 661 29.08 27.96 -17.28
N HIS A 662 29.86 27.26 -16.45
CA HIS A 662 30.20 25.86 -16.68
C HIS A 662 29.00 24.95 -16.43
N LEU A 663 28.31 25.13 -15.30
CA LEU A 663 27.08 24.37 -15.00
C LEU A 663 25.94 24.72 -15.94
N VAL A 664 25.81 25.99 -16.34
CA VAL A 664 24.83 26.44 -17.33
C VAL A 664 25.06 25.72 -18.67
N GLU A 665 26.30 25.70 -19.16
CA GLU A 665 26.64 25.03 -20.43
C GLU A 665 26.45 23.51 -20.35
N LEU A 666 26.73 22.88 -19.21
CA LEU A 666 26.54 21.43 -19.02
C LEU A 666 25.06 21.03 -18.89
N PHE A 667 24.26 21.76 -18.11
CA PHE A 667 22.96 21.24 -17.65
C PHE A 667 21.74 22.08 -18.03
N GLN A 668 21.92 23.35 -18.41
CA GLN A 668 20.78 24.23 -18.75
C GLN A 668 20.60 24.42 -20.26
N LYS A 669 21.67 24.28 -21.05
CA LYS A 669 21.58 24.32 -22.51
C LYS A 669 20.75 23.12 -23.02
N PRO A 670 19.81 23.30 -23.98
CA PRO A 670 18.94 22.23 -24.46
C PRO A 670 19.69 20.97 -24.90
N ARG A 671 19.25 19.82 -24.40
CA ARG A 671 19.91 18.52 -24.64
C ARG A 671 18.95 17.49 -25.20
N LEU A 672 19.48 16.58 -26.02
CA LEU A 672 18.76 15.43 -26.50
C LEU A 672 19.04 14.23 -25.59
N THR A 673 17.98 13.63 -25.04
CA THR A 673 18.05 12.38 -24.27
C THR A 673 17.18 11.35 -24.98
N ASN A 674 17.64 10.10 -24.98
CA ASN A 674 16.89 9.03 -25.62
C ASN A 674 15.56 8.76 -24.88
N VAL A 675 14.51 8.50 -25.65
CA VAL A 675 13.16 8.20 -25.15
C VAL A 675 12.60 6.89 -25.74
N GLU A 676 13.42 6.17 -26.53
CA GLU A 676 13.06 4.91 -27.17
C GLU A 676 13.60 3.72 -26.35
N GLY A 677 12.82 2.65 -26.17
CA GLY A 677 13.16 1.56 -25.22
C GLY A 677 13.81 0.30 -25.81
N ASP A 678 13.75 0.11 -27.13
CA ASP A 678 14.27 -1.09 -27.82
C ASP A 678 15.16 -0.67 -28.98
N MET A 679 16.46 -0.61 -28.69
CA MET A 679 17.47 -0.03 -29.58
C MET A 679 18.65 -0.97 -29.74
N THR A 680 19.09 -1.20 -30.98
CA THR A 680 20.31 -1.95 -31.28
C THR A 680 21.42 -0.98 -31.65
N LEU A 681 22.52 -1.00 -30.90
CA LEU A 681 23.68 -0.15 -31.15
C LEU A 681 24.48 -0.67 -32.33
N LYS A 682 24.98 0.24 -33.17
CA LYS A 682 25.75 -0.11 -34.37
C LYS A 682 27.26 -0.08 -34.11
N ASN A 683 28.00 -0.86 -34.91
CA ASN A 683 29.46 -0.89 -34.92
C ASN A 683 30.11 -1.21 -33.55
N MET A 684 29.43 -1.95 -32.67
CA MET A 684 29.94 -2.28 -31.34
C MET A 684 31.28 -3.04 -31.39
N ASN A 685 31.47 -3.89 -32.41
CA ASN A 685 32.71 -4.62 -32.63
C ASN A 685 33.89 -3.73 -33.04
N ASP A 686 33.63 -2.51 -33.50
CA ASP A 686 34.64 -1.54 -33.92
C ASP A 686 35.05 -0.60 -32.79
N LEU A 687 34.43 -0.71 -31.62
CA LEU A 687 34.76 0.08 -30.43
C LEU A 687 36.01 -0.42 -29.69
N SER A 688 36.60 -1.56 -30.06
CA SER A 688 37.91 -1.95 -29.52
C SER A 688 39.00 -0.96 -29.98
N SER A 689 40.00 -0.66 -29.14
CA SER A 689 41.01 0.38 -29.39
C SER A 689 41.61 0.35 -30.81
N GLU A 690 42.08 -0.81 -31.28
CA GLU A 690 42.69 -0.96 -32.61
C GLU A 690 41.71 -0.71 -33.77
N LYS A 691 40.48 -1.20 -33.64
CA LYS A 691 39.45 -1.03 -34.69
C LYS A 691 38.84 0.36 -34.68
N TYR A 692 38.78 1.01 -33.52
CA TYR A 692 38.20 2.34 -33.42
C TYR A 692 39.09 3.38 -34.12
N ASP A 693 40.42 3.23 -34.03
CA ASP A 693 41.35 4.02 -34.85
C ASP A 693 41.09 3.85 -36.35
N ALA A 694 40.87 2.61 -36.81
CA ALA A 694 40.54 2.32 -38.21
C ALA A 694 39.16 2.88 -38.61
N LEU A 695 38.19 2.88 -37.70
CA LEU A 695 36.87 3.47 -37.90
C LEU A 695 36.97 4.99 -38.09
N ILE A 696 37.74 5.69 -37.25
CA ILE A 696 37.97 7.14 -37.40
C ILE A 696 38.68 7.44 -38.72
N GLN A 697 39.70 6.65 -39.09
CA GLN A 697 40.34 6.79 -40.41
C GLN A 697 39.32 6.64 -41.55
N SER A 698 38.50 5.59 -41.52
CA SER A 698 37.47 5.34 -42.53
C SER A 698 36.47 6.49 -42.62
N PHE A 699 36.05 7.08 -41.49
CA PHE A 699 35.19 8.25 -41.50
C PHE A 699 35.84 9.47 -42.16
N ILE A 700 37.14 9.71 -41.91
CA ILE A 700 37.89 10.82 -42.53
C ILE A 700 38.02 10.60 -44.05
N GLU A 701 38.31 9.39 -44.51
CA GLU A 701 38.44 9.07 -45.93
C GLU A 701 37.09 9.18 -46.68
N ASN A 702 36.00 8.77 -46.01
CA ASN A 702 34.63 8.82 -46.51
C ASN A 702 33.90 10.13 -46.20
N SER A 703 34.63 11.17 -45.78
CA SER A 703 34.07 12.50 -45.54
C SER A 703 34.25 13.43 -46.74
N GLU A 704 33.38 14.43 -46.78
CA GLU A 704 33.52 15.62 -47.59
C GLU A 704 34.14 16.76 -46.77
N GLU A 705 34.80 17.69 -47.46
CA GLU A 705 35.31 18.89 -46.82
C GLU A 705 34.18 19.89 -46.57
N PHE A 706 34.07 20.39 -45.34
CA PHE A 706 33.05 21.37 -44.98
C PHE A 706 33.32 22.73 -45.62
N SER A 707 32.29 23.48 -46.02
CA SER A 707 32.46 24.81 -46.65
C SER A 707 33.20 25.80 -45.73
N LEU A 708 34.35 26.30 -46.20
CA LEU A 708 35.14 27.30 -45.48
C LEU A 708 34.36 28.61 -45.30
N GLU A 709 33.61 29.04 -46.31
CA GLU A 709 32.81 30.28 -46.26
C GLU A 709 31.73 30.19 -45.18
N HIS A 710 30.98 29.09 -45.14
CA HIS A 710 29.96 28.89 -44.10
C HIS A 710 30.58 28.84 -42.70
N LEU A 711 31.73 28.18 -42.54
CA LEU A 711 32.42 28.09 -41.27
C LEU A 711 32.92 29.47 -40.80
N GLN A 712 33.49 30.27 -41.71
CA GLN A 712 33.93 31.64 -41.42
C GLN A 712 32.76 32.54 -41.01
N ASN A 713 31.64 32.47 -41.73
CA ASN A 713 30.43 33.24 -41.42
C ASN A 713 29.87 32.87 -40.03
N CYS A 714 29.77 31.56 -39.74
CA CYS A 714 29.28 31.05 -38.47
C CYS A 714 30.17 31.43 -37.27
N ILE A 715 31.49 31.49 -37.47
CA ILE A 715 32.43 31.88 -36.41
C ILE A 715 32.34 33.39 -36.11
N GLN A 716 31.98 34.21 -37.09
CA GLN A 716 31.72 35.64 -36.89
C GLN A 716 30.34 35.91 -36.28
N ASP A 717 29.30 35.19 -36.74
CA ASP A 717 27.94 35.27 -36.22
C ASP A 717 27.36 33.85 -35.97
N PRO A 718 27.40 33.38 -34.71
CA PRO A 718 26.93 32.03 -34.33
C PRO A 718 25.42 31.80 -34.51
N VAL A 719 24.63 32.83 -34.87
CA VAL A 719 23.17 32.71 -35.05
C VAL A 719 22.82 32.09 -36.41
N LEU A 720 23.75 32.07 -37.36
CA LEU A 720 23.54 31.50 -38.68
C LEU A 720 23.65 29.97 -38.64
N LYS A 721 22.52 29.27 -38.85
CA LYS A 721 22.54 27.83 -39.13
C LYS A 721 23.42 27.57 -40.35
N VAL A 722 24.36 26.64 -40.25
CA VAL A 722 25.17 26.27 -41.40
C VAL A 722 24.30 25.50 -42.39
N PRO A 723 24.06 25.99 -43.62
CA PRO A 723 23.28 25.27 -44.60
C PRO A 723 24.06 24.04 -45.03
N VAL A 724 23.50 22.86 -44.80
CA VAL A 724 24.08 21.64 -45.32
C VAL A 724 23.52 21.40 -46.71
N VAL A 725 24.36 21.66 -47.72
CA VAL A 725 24.00 21.43 -49.12
C VAL A 725 23.82 19.91 -49.33
N ALA A 726 22.85 19.54 -50.15
CA ALA A 726 22.61 18.16 -50.52
C ALA A 726 23.78 17.66 -51.37
N ASP A 727 24.61 16.75 -50.83
CA ASP A 727 25.81 16.24 -51.50
C ASP A 727 26.09 14.76 -51.21
N SER A 728 27.02 14.20 -52.00
CA SER A 728 27.21 12.77 -52.30
C SER A 728 27.79 11.88 -51.20
N LYS A 729 28.38 12.44 -50.13
CA LYS A 729 29.04 11.67 -49.05
C LYS A 729 28.32 11.83 -47.70
N PRO A 730 28.35 10.78 -46.84
CA PRO A 730 27.56 10.76 -45.60
C PRO A 730 28.14 11.58 -44.44
N ASN A 731 29.40 12.05 -44.51
CA ASN A 731 30.10 12.68 -43.39
C ASN A 731 30.84 13.95 -43.80
N PHE A 732 31.12 14.84 -42.87
CA PHE A 732 32.02 15.99 -43.03
C PHE A 732 33.26 15.90 -42.17
N VAL A 733 34.34 16.54 -42.63
CA VAL A 733 35.55 16.75 -41.83
C VAL A 733 36.02 18.19 -41.91
N ILE A 734 36.54 18.68 -40.80
CA ILE A 734 37.20 19.99 -40.66
C ILE A 734 38.56 19.76 -40.02
N PHE A 735 39.62 20.20 -40.70
CA PHE A 735 40.98 20.19 -40.16
C PHE A 735 41.35 21.56 -39.60
N TYR A 736 41.94 21.60 -38.41
CA TYR A 736 42.36 22.86 -37.77
C TYR A 736 43.78 22.80 -37.21
N HIS A 737 44.45 23.95 -37.21
CA HIS A 737 45.81 24.10 -36.70
C HIS A 737 45.84 24.14 -35.17
N GLN A 738 46.87 23.51 -34.63
CA GLN A 738 47.25 23.49 -33.22
C GLN A 738 48.77 23.60 -33.10
N ASN A 739 49.25 24.44 -32.21
CA ASN A 739 50.67 24.48 -31.89
C ASN A 739 51.12 23.26 -31.08
N ASP A 740 50.26 22.78 -30.18
CA ASP A 740 50.43 21.54 -29.43
C ASP A 740 49.05 20.95 -29.04
N LYS A 741 49.03 19.78 -28.40
CA LYS A 741 47.79 19.06 -28.05
C LYS A 741 46.83 19.85 -27.15
N ASN A 742 47.32 20.83 -26.40
CA ASN A 742 46.55 21.67 -25.50
C ASN A 742 46.17 23.03 -26.11
N ASP A 743 46.53 23.28 -27.37
CA ASP A 743 46.08 24.48 -28.10
C ASP A 743 44.63 24.31 -28.56
N TYR A 744 43.72 24.93 -27.83
CA TYR A 744 42.28 24.91 -28.11
C TYR A 744 41.76 26.19 -28.75
N ALA A 745 42.62 27.13 -29.19
CA ALA A 745 42.18 28.45 -29.64
C ALA A 745 41.24 28.38 -30.85
N VAL A 746 41.60 27.59 -31.87
CA VAL A 746 40.76 27.39 -33.05
C VAL A 746 39.57 26.47 -32.73
N LEU A 747 39.80 25.40 -31.96
CA LEU A 747 38.75 24.45 -31.59
C LEU A 747 37.60 25.13 -30.83
N LYS A 748 37.90 26.01 -29.88
CA LYS A 748 36.88 26.78 -29.15
C LYS A 748 36.00 27.63 -30.06
N LYS A 749 36.56 28.23 -31.13
CA LYS A 749 35.77 28.99 -32.11
C LYS A 749 34.83 28.07 -32.91
N ILE A 750 35.34 26.92 -33.35
CA ILE A 750 34.53 25.90 -34.05
C ILE A 750 33.43 25.38 -33.13
N SER A 751 33.75 25.04 -31.87
CA SER A 751 32.79 24.57 -30.88
C SER A 751 31.64 25.55 -30.67
N ARG A 752 31.95 26.85 -30.54
CA ARG A 752 30.93 27.90 -30.43
C ARG A 752 30.05 28.00 -31.67
N CYS A 753 30.61 27.86 -32.86
CA CYS A 753 29.87 27.89 -34.12
C CYS A 753 28.86 26.74 -34.24
N PHE A 754 29.28 25.50 -33.96
CA PHE A 754 28.37 24.34 -34.04
C PHE A 754 27.45 24.19 -32.83
N GLY A 755 27.63 24.99 -31.78
CA GLY A 755 26.90 24.82 -30.53
C GLY A 755 27.36 23.60 -29.72
N LEU A 756 28.63 23.18 -29.85
CA LEU A 756 29.26 22.21 -28.94
C LEU A 756 29.56 22.84 -27.58
N PHE A 757 29.96 22.03 -26.60
CA PHE A 757 30.37 22.51 -25.28
C PHE A 757 31.52 23.51 -25.42
N TRP A 758 31.31 24.71 -24.88
CA TRP A 758 32.30 25.78 -24.90
C TRP A 758 32.20 26.63 -23.64
N VAL A 759 33.32 26.74 -22.91
CA VAL A 759 33.50 27.71 -21.83
C VAL A 759 34.93 28.25 -21.92
N ALA A 760 35.11 29.55 -21.69
CA ALA A 760 36.40 30.23 -21.90
C ALA A 760 37.56 29.57 -21.15
N ASP A 761 37.34 29.17 -19.90
CA ASP A 761 38.39 28.63 -19.01
C ASP A 761 38.41 27.09 -18.95
N HIS A 762 37.59 26.40 -19.77
CA HIS A 762 37.57 24.94 -19.85
C HIS A 762 38.03 24.44 -21.23
N PRO A 763 38.61 23.23 -21.30
CA PRO A 763 38.87 22.58 -22.58
C PRO A 763 37.56 22.13 -23.25
N PRO A 764 37.48 22.12 -24.59
CA PRO A 764 36.42 21.42 -25.32
C PRO A 764 36.35 19.94 -24.90
N ARG A 765 35.14 19.35 -24.94
CA ARG A 765 34.86 18.01 -24.41
C ARG A 765 34.57 16.97 -25.51
N ASN A 766 34.60 15.69 -25.15
CA ASN A 766 34.48 14.51 -26.02
C ASN A 766 35.61 14.39 -27.05
N GLN A 767 36.84 14.63 -26.61
CA GLN A 767 38.00 14.44 -27.46
C GLN A 767 38.42 12.97 -27.48
N PHE A 768 38.79 12.49 -28.66
CA PHE A 768 39.47 11.23 -28.85
C PHE A 768 40.75 11.46 -29.67
N ARG A 769 41.89 11.55 -28.99
CA ARG A 769 43.22 11.75 -29.58
C ARG A 769 43.26 12.97 -30.50
N GLY A 770 42.66 14.08 -30.06
CA GLY A 770 42.57 15.34 -30.83
C GLY A 770 41.51 15.34 -31.94
N VAL A 771 40.53 14.43 -31.88
CA VAL A 771 39.36 14.39 -32.75
C VAL A 771 38.09 14.57 -31.92
N ILE A 772 37.18 15.46 -32.35
CA ILE A 772 35.80 15.50 -31.84
C ILE A 772 34.89 14.97 -32.96
N ARG A 773 34.06 13.98 -32.62
CA ARG A 773 32.99 13.46 -33.48
C ARG A 773 31.64 13.82 -32.87
N PHE A 774 30.74 14.34 -33.69
CA PHE A 774 29.37 14.69 -33.29
C PHE A 774 28.42 14.58 -34.48
N TYR A 775 27.12 14.64 -34.21
CA TYR A 775 26.07 14.54 -35.22
C TYR A 775 25.47 15.91 -35.50
N TYR A 776 25.40 16.33 -36.76
CA TYR A 776 24.87 17.64 -37.14
C TYR A 776 24.13 17.52 -38.48
N ASP A 777 22.86 17.90 -38.48
CA ASP A 777 21.97 17.88 -39.66
C ASP A 777 22.03 16.54 -40.42
N ASP A 778 21.72 15.48 -39.68
CA ASP A 778 21.69 14.09 -40.15
C ASP A 778 23.02 13.50 -40.67
N ARG A 779 24.15 14.11 -40.30
CA ARG A 779 25.49 13.66 -40.72
C ARG A 779 26.50 13.66 -39.59
N ASN A 780 27.51 12.78 -39.70
CA ASN A 780 28.65 12.83 -38.78
C ASN A 780 29.58 13.97 -39.20
N VAL A 781 30.04 14.74 -38.22
CA VAL A 781 31.06 15.78 -38.41
C VAL A 781 32.28 15.42 -37.56
N LEU A 782 33.47 15.47 -38.17
CA LEU A 782 34.74 15.21 -37.51
C LEU A 782 35.59 16.49 -37.49
N LEU A 783 35.98 16.92 -36.30
CA LEU A 783 36.96 17.99 -36.11
C LEU A 783 38.32 17.36 -35.83
N VAL A 784 39.32 17.56 -36.69
CA VAL A 784 40.63 16.91 -36.59
C VAL A 784 41.73 17.96 -36.43
N GLY A 785 42.37 17.98 -35.26
CA GLY A 785 43.47 18.90 -34.97
C GLY A 785 44.80 18.49 -35.60
N SER A 786 45.66 19.44 -35.96
CA SER A 786 46.97 19.16 -36.57
C SER A 786 47.96 18.42 -35.66
N SER A 787 47.73 18.44 -34.35
CA SER A 787 48.50 17.66 -33.38
C SER A 787 48.02 16.21 -33.26
N SER A 788 46.86 15.89 -33.84
CA SER A 788 46.28 14.54 -33.82
C SER A 788 47.05 13.59 -34.73
N LYS A 789 47.16 12.32 -34.32
CA LYS A 789 47.68 11.24 -35.17
C LYS A 789 46.87 11.03 -36.45
N PHE A 790 45.61 11.48 -36.47
CA PHE A 790 44.72 11.37 -37.63
C PHE A 790 44.91 12.50 -38.65
N TYR A 791 45.69 13.54 -38.32
CA TYR A 791 45.96 14.64 -39.25
C TYR A 791 46.65 14.20 -40.55
N LYS A 792 47.45 13.13 -40.49
CA LYS A 792 48.15 12.55 -41.64
C LYS A 792 47.22 12.12 -42.79
N TYR A 793 45.93 11.96 -42.54
CA TYR A 793 44.91 11.61 -43.55
C TYR A 793 44.30 12.83 -44.25
N LYS A 794 44.74 14.05 -43.91
CA LYS A 794 44.34 15.27 -44.61
C LYS A 794 44.95 15.29 -46.02
N LEU A 795 44.10 15.39 -47.04
CA LEU A 795 44.54 15.63 -48.42
C LEU A 795 45.17 17.03 -48.54
N GLU A 796 46.21 17.18 -49.37
CA GLU A 796 46.86 18.47 -49.61
C GLU A 796 45.91 19.53 -50.16
N THR A 797 44.90 19.11 -50.93
CA THR A 797 43.88 19.98 -51.53
C THR A 797 42.88 20.54 -50.52
N ARG A 798 42.77 19.94 -49.34
CA ARG A 798 41.87 20.40 -48.27
C ARG A 798 42.46 21.62 -47.56
N TYR A 799 41.64 22.55 -47.09
CA TYR A 799 42.14 23.69 -46.31
C TYR A 799 42.52 23.28 -44.88
N LEU A 800 43.31 24.12 -44.23
CA LEU A 800 43.61 24.04 -42.80
C LEU A 800 43.10 25.31 -42.13
N LEU A 801 42.22 25.17 -41.14
CA LEU A 801 41.70 26.31 -40.40
C LEU A 801 42.75 26.82 -39.40
N THR A 802 43.16 28.07 -39.54
CA THR A 802 44.13 28.74 -38.65
C THR A 802 43.47 29.94 -37.99
N VAL A 803 44.02 30.43 -36.87
CA VAL A 803 43.50 31.61 -36.16
C VAL A 803 43.33 32.82 -37.10
N ASP A 804 44.25 33.00 -38.06
CA ASP A 804 44.23 34.09 -39.03
C ASP A 804 43.08 33.96 -40.05
N ASN A 805 42.78 32.74 -40.49
CA ASN A 805 41.72 32.47 -41.47
C ASN A 805 40.30 32.56 -40.89
N VAL A 806 40.16 32.63 -39.55
CA VAL A 806 38.86 32.74 -38.87
C VAL A 806 38.59 34.12 -38.28
N GLY A 807 39.42 35.11 -38.61
CA GLY A 807 39.31 36.47 -38.11
C GLY A 807 39.71 36.62 -36.63
N LYS A 808 40.18 37.82 -36.27
CA LYS A 808 40.37 38.20 -34.87
C LYS A 808 38.99 38.47 -34.28
N SER A 809 38.62 37.68 -33.27
CA SER A 809 37.42 37.93 -32.45
C SER A 809 37.56 39.21 -31.66
#